data_AF-A0AAP2RE17-F1
#
_entry.id   AF-A0AAP2RE17-F1
#
_cell.length_a   1.000
_cell.length_b   1.000
_cell.length_c   1.000
_cell.angle_alpha   90.00
_cell.angle_beta   90.00
_cell.angle_gamma   90.00
#
_symmetry.space_group_name_H-M   'P 1'
#
loop_
_entity.id
_entity.type
_entity.pdbx_description
1 polymer ?
#
loop_
_entity_poly.entity_id
_entity_poly.type
_entity_poly.pdbx_seq_one_letter_code
_entity_poly.pdbx_strand_id
1 'polypeptide(L)'
;MITLLAIMSFLEGEKTQLNPEYFKKLIDTRLYAIKERKHQDGAIITFYCPECKHNNTIMKPLFFQSLTMDSFMHTVSSYKFETHNCVCGKKLDSNNIVIALYAHYFPDTRLDLQAEITAGSDFLAFYKMDLKGRREPLESIMDFRHMYETFGHVLSARECWKHMMKSVQETKNIQLYNVEKGYILIAMPGEKPYARVNMREIAGPDWPGESARVIKLKELEEETSDFNETYREWMPEYKNDIRSGRIDATVIIDVNALQEVLERTLNEEGMDFVIQDNNCYVVKKPFKAYLPIKEIVKEIAYRGKSFQEIIEEKVDIALNSIYSAENIYNTIKRDMPSYDISVNDDFLEITNPRSGLSEKISLYRPLKRGSIRQIVADLRENLSKSEEFRPLCKCGKDAFIIKSIEPASWLSGTKDSFNYLYEEKENAIVLYYISCGEHTRPIMKTDLAEWLVNRKDLDEAFKRELDSLRINVEAHAGAYDKDVIIGVLSNRACDIMIDPAFVKGLTVALDVDMGNKVIVYAPMKELVLIYREDATLENLNMAVMDLQNIAMKKDVNQTALDYIEVFDLDEAHGIFNIISLPDKPINENAEEIASVEAPAYDKTPVMDDAEIIIDSKPSTAVKNTEQSSMDRFEEKVKDDN
;
A
#
# COMPACT_ATOMS: atom_id res chain seq x y z
N MET A 1 23.34 7.63 -67.45
CA MET A 1 22.52 6.45 -67.80
C MET A 1 23.39 5.19 -67.77
N ILE A 2 24.00 4.98 -66.60
CA ILE A 2 24.90 3.87 -66.25
C ILE A 2 24.44 3.48 -64.84
N THR A 3 24.50 2.18 -64.52
CA THR A 3 24.07 1.51 -63.28
C THR A 3 22.66 0.92 -63.29
N LEU A 4 22.41 0.02 -64.24
CA LEU A 4 21.28 -0.93 -64.24
C LEU A 4 21.78 -2.38 -64.03
N LEU A 5 22.91 -2.58 -63.35
CA LEU A 5 23.63 -3.87 -63.29
C LEU A 5 23.90 -4.42 -61.88
N ALA A 6 23.23 -3.90 -60.84
CA ALA A 6 23.43 -4.38 -59.46
C ALA A 6 22.16 -4.83 -58.73
N ILE A 7 21.00 -4.88 -59.40
CA ILE A 7 19.71 -5.25 -58.77
C ILE A 7 19.09 -6.52 -59.41
N MET A 8 19.69 -7.07 -60.47
CA MET A 8 19.14 -8.24 -61.18
C MET A 8 19.87 -9.57 -60.91
N SER A 9 20.50 -9.74 -59.75
CA SER A 9 20.97 -11.09 -59.31
C SER A 9 20.10 -11.72 -58.22
N PHE A 10 18.90 -11.16 -57.96
CA PHE A 10 17.96 -11.69 -56.96
C PHE A 10 16.73 -12.38 -57.57
N LEU A 11 16.58 -12.39 -58.90
CA LEU A 11 15.36 -12.87 -59.57
C LEU A 11 15.61 -13.85 -60.74
N GLU A 12 16.75 -14.55 -60.78
CA GLU A 12 16.93 -15.67 -61.70
C GLU A 12 17.51 -16.90 -60.98
N GLY A 13 16.65 -17.91 -60.77
CA GLY A 13 16.99 -19.31 -61.04
C GLY A 13 17.88 -20.10 -60.08
N GLU A 14 18.52 -19.51 -59.08
CA GLU A 14 19.22 -20.27 -58.04
C GLU A 14 18.41 -20.25 -56.74
N LYS A 15 18.14 -21.44 -56.17
CA LYS A 15 17.62 -21.55 -54.80
C LYS A 15 18.59 -20.78 -53.90
N THR A 16 18.24 -19.55 -53.52
CA THR A 16 18.95 -18.73 -52.55
C THR A 16 18.90 -19.46 -51.21
N GLN A 17 19.85 -20.38 -51.01
CA GLN A 17 20.09 -20.95 -49.70
C GLN A 17 20.55 -19.80 -48.80
N LEU A 18 19.71 -19.47 -47.83
CA LEU A 18 20.08 -18.63 -46.69
C LEU A 18 21.45 -19.07 -46.16
N ASN A 19 22.38 -18.12 -45.99
CA ASN A 19 23.72 -18.42 -45.51
C ASN A 19 23.61 -19.22 -44.18
N PRO A 20 24.23 -20.42 -44.08
CA PRO A 20 24.16 -21.28 -42.89
C PRO A 20 24.54 -20.59 -41.58
N GLU A 21 25.39 -19.56 -41.62
CA GLU A 21 25.75 -18.77 -40.44
C GLU A 21 24.57 -17.97 -39.87
N TYR A 22 23.65 -17.48 -40.72
CA TYR A 22 22.44 -16.82 -40.24
C TYR A 22 21.53 -17.80 -39.50
N PHE A 23 21.38 -19.01 -40.03
CA PHE A 23 20.61 -20.06 -39.35
C PHE A 23 21.20 -20.42 -38.00
N LYS A 24 22.52 -20.61 -37.94
CA LYS A 24 23.20 -20.87 -36.66
C LYS A 24 22.93 -19.76 -35.65
N LYS A 25 23.04 -18.50 -36.08
CA LYS A 25 22.77 -17.35 -35.22
C LYS A 25 21.31 -17.27 -34.75
N LEU A 26 20.34 -17.65 -35.58
CA LEU A 26 18.92 -17.73 -35.21
C LEU A 26 18.67 -18.80 -34.15
N ILE A 27 19.25 -19.99 -34.32
CA ILE A 27 19.17 -21.09 -33.35
C ILE A 27 19.81 -20.65 -32.03
N ASP A 28 21.02 -20.09 -32.06
CA ASP A 28 21.72 -19.61 -30.87
C ASP A 28 20.89 -18.53 -30.14
N THR A 29 20.26 -17.63 -30.90
CA THR A 29 19.36 -16.60 -30.35
C THR A 29 18.12 -17.22 -29.71
N ARG A 30 17.51 -18.24 -30.33
CA ARG A 30 16.35 -18.93 -29.79
C ARG A 30 16.70 -19.71 -28.52
N LEU A 31 17.81 -20.45 -28.51
CA LEU A 31 18.30 -21.16 -27.33
C LEU A 31 18.62 -20.20 -26.18
N TYR A 32 19.20 -19.03 -26.48
CA TYR A 32 19.39 -17.98 -25.49
C TYR A 32 18.05 -17.48 -24.92
N ALA A 33 17.05 -17.23 -25.78
CA ALA A 33 15.73 -16.78 -25.33
C ALA A 33 15.01 -17.80 -24.44
N ILE A 34 15.12 -19.10 -24.76
CA ILE A 34 14.60 -20.20 -23.95
C ILE A 34 15.34 -20.25 -22.60
N LYS A 35 16.67 -20.22 -22.62
CA LYS A 35 17.50 -20.31 -21.40
C LYS A 35 17.26 -19.15 -20.44
N GLU A 36 17.05 -17.95 -20.97
CA GLU A 36 16.77 -16.75 -20.20
C GLU A 36 15.29 -16.61 -19.79
N ARG A 37 14.44 -17.58 -20.15
CA ARG A 37 12.97 -17.56 -19.94
C ARG A 37 12.29 -16.29 -20.48
N LYS A 38 12.92 -15.58 -21.42
CA LYS A 38 12.42 -14.29 -21.90
C LYS A 38 11.24 -14.47 -22.85
N HIS A 39 11.19 -15.59 -23.59
CA HIS A 39 10.15 -15.87 -24.59
C HIS A 39 9.94 -17.38 -24.76
N GLN A 40 9.16 -18.04 -23.90
CA GLN A 40 8.70 -19.42 -24.18
C GLN A 40 7.96 -19.46 -25.53
N ASP A 41 7.12 -18.45 -25.75
CA ASP A 41 6.49 -18.09 -27.01
C ASP A 41 7.18 -16.88 -27.63
N GLY A 42 7.71 -17.02 -28.85
CA GLY A 42 8.51 -15.96 -29.44
C GLY A 42 8.58 -15.98 -30.96
N ALA A 43 8.81 -14.79 -31.53
CA ALA A 43 9.15 -14.64 -32.93
C ALA A 43 10.51 -13.95 -33.08
N ILE A 44 11.35 -14.49 -33.96
CA ILE A 44 12.61 -13.90 -34.40
C ILE A 44 12.48 -13.59 -35.88
N ILE A 45 12.49 -12.30 -36.24
CA ILE A 45 12.26 -11.84 -37.61
C ILE A 45 13.48 -11.04 -38.06
N THR A 46 14.07 -11.43 -39.19
CA THR A 46 15.20 -10.74 -39.78
C THR A 46 14.79 -10.08 -41.10
N PHE A 47 15.00 -8.77 -41.18
CA PHE A 47 14.75 -7.96 -42.36
C PHE A 47 16.06 -7.51 -43.01
N TYR A 48 16.11 -7.46 -44.34
CA TYR A 48 17.20 -6.85 -45.09
C TYR A 48 16.81 -5.43 -45.51
N CYS A 49 17.63 -4.44 -45.13
CA CYS A 49 17.43 -3.06 -45.57
C CYS A 49 18.16 -2.80 -46.90
N PRO A 50 17.46 -2.52 -48.00
CA PRO A 50 18.11 -2.26 -49.29
C PRO A 50 18.87 -0.92 -49.34
N GLU A 51 18.60 0.00 -48.42
CA GLU A 51 19.23 1.33 -48.41
C GLU A 51 20.59 1.34 -47.72
N CYS A 52 20.67 0.82 -46.49
CA CYS A 52 21.94 0.74 -45.77
C CYS A 52 22.62 -0.64 -45.84
N LYS A 53 22.01 -1.62 -46.52
CA LYS A 53 22.51 -2.99 -46.71
C LYS A 53 22.73 -3.78 -45.41
N HIS A 54 22.09 -3.38 -44.32
CA HIS A 54 22.15 -4.08 -43.03
C HIS A 54 20.98 -5.04 -42.85
N ASN A 55 21.25 -6.15 -42.14
CA ASN A 55 20.24 -7.04 -41.60
C ASN A 55 19.79 -6.56 -40.22
N ASN A 56 18.49 -6.41 -40.05
CA ASN A 56 17.85 -5.99 -38.81
C ASN A 56 17.07 -7.18 -38.25
N THR A 57 17.54 -7.74 -37.14
CA THR A 57 16.88 -8.86 -36.46
C THR A 57 16.14 -8.34 -35.24
N ILE A 58 14.86 -8.69 -35.14
CA ILE A 58 14.00 -8.37 -34.01
C ILE A 58 13.62 -9.68 -33.33
N MET A 59 13.57 -9.65 -32.00
CA MET A 59 12.97 -10.70 -31.20
C MET A 59 11.78 -10.10 -30.45
N LYS A 60 10.63 -10.77 -30.49
CA LYS A 60 9.43 -10.34 -29.79
C LYS A 60 8.71 -11.52 -29.12
N PRO A 61 8.06 -11.32 -27.97
CA PRO A 61 7.18 -12.30 -27.39
C PRO A 61 5.95 -12.53 -28.28
N LEU A 62 5.42 -13.75 -28.29
CA LEU A 62 4.08 -14.04 -28.79
C LEU A 62 3.16 -14.25 -27.60
N PHE A 63 1.94 -13.72 -27.67
CA PHE A 63 0.95 -13.85 -26.61
C PHE A 63 -0.30 -14.51 -27.17
N PHE A 64 -0.64 -15.66 -26.62
CA PHE A 64 -1.84 -16.40 -26.97
C PHE A 64 -2.84 -16.33 -25.82
N GLN A 65 -4.11 -16.03 -26.12
CA GLN A 65 -5.18 -16.20 -25.13
C GLN A 65 -5.48 -17.69 -24.89
N SER A 66 -5.35 -18.49 -25.96
CA SER A 66 -5.36 -19.95 -25.95
C SER A 66 -4.44 -20.39 -27.08
N LEU A 67 -3.38 -21.13 -26.77
CA LEU A 67 -2.49 -21.67 -27.79
C LEU A 67 -3.22 -22.78 -28.54
N THR A 68 -3.51 -22.60 -29.82
CA THR A 68 -4.11 -23.62 -30.68
C THR A 68 -3.34 -23.62 -32.00
N MET A 69 -3.49 -24.67 -32.81
CA MET A 69 -2.86 -24.66 -34.14
C MET A 69 -3.38 -23.47 -34.96
N ASP A 70 -4.66 -23.15 -34.88
CA ASP A 70 -5.25 -22.01 -35.58
C ASP A 70 -4.70 -20.67 -35.08
N SER A 71 -4.58 -20.47 -33.75
CA SER A 71 -4.05 -19.21 -33.21
C SER A 71 -2.55 -19.04 -33.50
N PHE A 72 -1.79 -20.15 -33.47
CA PHE A 72 -0.40 -20.18 -33.90
C PHE A 72 -0.28 -19.86 -35.39
N MET A 73 -1.07 -20.51 -36.25
CA MET A 73 -1.07 -20.28 -37.69
C MET A 73 -1.55 -18.88 -38.06
N HIS A 74 -2.54 -18.33 -37.35
CA HIS A 74 -2.96 -16.95 -37.52
C HIS A 74 -1.81 -15.98 -37.23
N THR A 75 -1.09 -16.21 -36.13
CA THR A 75 0.09 -15.42 -35.73
C THR A 75 1.23 -15.55 -36.74
N VAL A 76 1.47 -16.75 -37.26
CA VAL A 76 2.43 -16.96 -38.33
C VAL A 76 2.00 -16.20 -39.58
N SER A 77 0.73 -16.30 -39.99
CA SER A 77 0.18 -15.67 -41.20
C SER A 77 0.17 -14.14 -41.17
N SER A 78 0.14 -13.55 -39.97
CA SER A 78 0.16 -12.09 -39.80
C SER A 78 1.50 -11.46 -40.18
N TYR A 79 2.54 -12.27 -40.42
CA TYR A 79 3.86 -11.82 -40.89
C TYR A 79 3.80 -10.87 -42.09
N LYS A 80 2.79 -11.03 -42.96
CA LYS A 80 2.59 -10.17 -44.15
C LYS A 80 2.33 -8.71 -43.80
N PHE A 81 1.85 -8.44 -42.59
CA PHE A 81 1.53 -7.10 -42.09
C PHE A 81 2.61 -6.53 -41.16
N GLU A 82 3.68 -7.28 -40.89
CA GLU A 82 4.78 -6.82 -40.04
C GLU A 82 5.53 -5.67 -40.70
N THR A 83 5.76 -4.60 -39.93
CA THR A 83 6.60 -3.48 -40.37
C THR A 83 7.60 -3.12 -39.28
N HIS A 84 8.80 -2.70 -39.71
CA HIS A 84 9.87 -2.33 -38.79
C HIS A 84 10.66 -1.15 -39.34
N ASN A 85 11.29 -0.36 -38.45
CA ASN A 85 12.18 0.70 -38.88
C ASN A 85 13.63 0.21 -38.80
N CYS A 86 14.33 0.26 -39.93
CA CYS A 86 15.76 0.05 -39.97
C CYS A 86 16.50 1.11 -39.14
N VAL A 87 17.71 0.78 -38.66
CA VAL A 87 18.63 1.75 -38.02
C VAL A 87 18.87 3.01 -38.86
N CYS A 88 18.81 2.93 -40.21
CA CYS A 88 18.95 4.10 -41.08
C CYS A 88 17.65 4.92 -41.27
N GLY A 89 16.58 4.59 -40.54
CA GLY A 89 15.27 5.26 -40.62
C GLY A 89 14.33 4.73 -41.71
N LYS A 90 14.79 3.85 -42.60
CA LYS A 90 13.93 3.25 -43.63
C LYS A 90 12.91 2.29 -43.02
N LYS A 91 11.64 2.44 -43.39
CA LYS A 91 10.59 1.47 -43.06
C LYS A 91 10.75 0.21 -43.91
N LEU A 92 10.79 -0.93 -43.24
CA LEU A 92 10.90 -2.28 -43.77
C LEU A 92 9.53 -2.96 -43.63
N ASP A 93 9.13 -3.70 -44.65
CA ASP A 93 7.87 -4.45 -44.69
C ASP A 93 8.13 -5.95 -44.93
N SER A 94 7.07 -6.71 -45.16
CA SER A 94 7.13 -8.15 -45.40
C SER A 94 7.97 -8.54 -46.62
N ASN A 95 8.12 -7.67 -47.63
CA ASN A 95 8.99 -7.93 -48.79
C ASN A 95 10.48 -7.83 -48.42
N ASN A 96 10.79 -7.22 -47.27
CA ASN A 96 12.15 -7.11 -46.76
C ASN A 96 12.51 -8.26 -45.81
N ILE A 97 11.58 -9.17 -45.48
CA ILE A 97 11.86 -10.32 -44.61
C ILE A 97 12.82 -11.27 -45.33
N VAL A 98 13.93 -11.57 -44.66
CA VAL A 98 14.89 -12.61 -45.04
C VAL A 98 14.42 -13.95 -44.48
N ILE A 99 14.04 -13.95 -43.21
CA ILE A 99 13.54 -15.11 -42.49
C ILE A 99 12.73 -14.66 -41.27
N ALA A 100 11.62 -15.33 -41.02
CA ALA A 100 10.82 -15.21 -39.81
C ALA A 100 10.67 -16.59 -39.17
N LEU A 101 11.05 -16.70 -37.90
CA LEU A 101 10.91 -17.89 -37.09
C LEU A 101 9.90 -17.60 -35.99
N TYR A 102 8.78 -18.31 -35.99
CA TYR A 102 7.79 -18.30 -34.92
C TYR A 102 7.93 -19.60 -34.14
N ALA A 103 7.96 -19.53 -32.82
CA ALA A 103 8.26 -20.69 -32.01
C ALA A 103 7.48 -20.74 -30.70
N HIS A 104 7.13 -21.96 -30.30
CA HIS A 104 6.55 -22.31 -29.01
C HIS A 104 7.39 -23.41 -28.36
N TYR A 105 7.92 -23.14 -27.18
CA TYR A 105 8.75 -24.07 -26.43
C TYR A 105 7.94 -24.82 -25.38
N PHE A 106 7.98 -26.15 -25.41
CA PHE A 106 7.38 -27.04 -24.42
C PHE A 106 8.42 -27.34 -23.32
N PRO A 107 8.31 -26.73 -22.12
CA PRO A 107 9.34 -26.86 -21.07
C PRO A 107 9.47 -28.28 -20.53
N ASP A 108 8.37 -29.03 -20.58
CA ASP A 108 8.25 -30.36 -20.04
C ASP A 108 8.99 -31.42 -20.86
N THR A 109 8.88 -31.34 -22.18
CA THR A 109 9.56 -32.26 -23.11
C THR A 109 10.88 -31.68 -23.63
N ARG A 110 11.14 -30.40 -23.34
CA ARG A 110 12.35 -29.66 -23.75
C ARG A 110 12.50 -29.60 -25.28
N LEU A 111 11.37 -29.48 -25.96
CA LEU A 111 11.27 -29.41 -27.41
C LEU A 111 10.62 -28.08 -27.82
N ASP A 112 11.07 -27.54 -28.93
CA ASP A 112 10.58 -26.27 -29.50
C ASP A 112 9.89 -26.56 -30.84
N LEU A 113 8.59 -26.24 -30.93
CA LEU A 113 7.86 -26.22 -32.19
C LEU A 113 8.20 -24.93 -32.92
N GLN A 114 8.66 -25.06 -34.16
CA GLN A 114 9.10 -23.94 -34.96
C GLN A 114 8.38 -23.88 -36.29
N ALA A 115 7.90 -22.70 -36.64
CA ALA A 115 7.33 -22.33 -37.93
C ALA A 115 8.25 -21.31 -38.60
N GLU A 116 8.80 -21.66 -39.75
CA GLU A 116 9.77 -20.87 -40.47
C GLU A 116 9.21 -20.39 -41.81
N ILE A 117 9.34 -19.09 -42.05
CA ILE A 117 9.03 -18.43 -43.33
C ILE A 117 10.33 -17.83 -43.85
N THR A 118 10.66 -18.12 -45.12
CA THR A 118 11.86 -17.60 -45.78
C THR A 118 11.50 -16.64 -46.91
N ALA A 119 12.43 -15.74 -47.26
CA ALA A 119 12.24 -14.74 -48.31
C ALA A 119 11.72 -15.35 -49.62
N GLY A 120 10.61 -14.82 -50.13
CA GLY A 120 10.02 -15.26 -51.39
C GLY A 120 9.34 -16.63 -51.36
N SER A 121 9.23 -17.28 -50.20
CA SER A 121 8.46 -18.51 -50.01
C SER A 121 7.06 -18.22 -49.49
N ASP A 122 6.05 -18.67 -50.23
CA ASP A 122 4.67 -18.76 -49.72
C ASP A 122 4.45 -20.00 -48.83
N PHE A 123 5.41 -20.91 -48.80
CA PHE A 123 5.34 -22.15 -48.02
C PHE A 123 5.91 -21.97 -46.63
N LEU A 124 5.17 -22.49 -45.66
CA LEU A 124 5.58 -22.60 -44.27
C LEU A 124 6.30 -23.92 -44.04
N ALA A 125 7.48 -23.87 -43.44
CA ALA A 125 8.22 -25.05 -43.02
C ALA A 125 8.14 -25.22 -41.50
N PHE A 126 7.85 -26.43 -41.04
CA PHE A 126 7.79 -26.75 -39.63
C PHE A 126 8.98 -27.58 -39.19
N TYR A 127 9.45 -27.31 -37.98
CA TYR A 127 10.58 -28.02 -37.38
C TYR A 127 10.31 -28.29 -35.91
N LYS A 128 10.88 -29.39 -35.43
CA LYS A 128 11.10 -29.66 -34.01
C LYS A 128 12.55 -29.36 -33.68
N MET A 129 12.82 -28.64 -32.60
CA MET A 129 14.18 -28.37 -32.13
C MET A 129 14.39 -28.82 -30.69
N ASP A 130 15.54 -29.45 -30.38
CA ASP A 130 15.95 -29.77 -29.02
C ASP A 130 16.81 -28.67 -28.37
N LEU A 131 17.09 -28.77 -27.06
CA LEU A 131 17.97 -27.82 -26.35
C LEU A 131 19.45 -27.85 -26.80
N LYS A 132 19.84 -28.81 -27.66
CA LYS A 132 21.17 -28.83 -28.30
C LYS A 132 21.17 -28.07 -29.63
N GLY A 133 20.04 -27.49 -30.02
CA GLY A 133 19.86 -26.77 -31.28
C GLY A 133 19.71 -27.68 -32.50
N ARG A 134 19.47 -28.98 -32.31
CA ARG A 134 19.25 -29.91 -33.43
C ARG A 134 17.82 -29.73 -33.93
N ARG A 135 17.67 -29.37 -35.20
CA ARG A 135 16.39 -29.18 -35.87
C ARG A 135 16.07 -30.36 -36.77
N GLU A 136 14.84 -30.87 -36.65
CA GLU A 136 14.29 -31.93 -37.48
C GLU A 136 13.04 -31.38 -38.21
N PRO A 137 12.96 -31.48 -39.55
CA PRO A 137 11.79 -31.02 -40.29
C PRO A 137 10.57 -31.92 -39.99
N LEU A 138 9.38 -31.33 -40.00
CA LEU A 138 8.11 -32.04 -39.83
C LEU A 138 7.42 -32.17 -41.19
N GLU A 139 7.14 -33.40 -41.60
CA GLU A 139 6.67 -33.74 -42.95
C GLU A 139 5.14 -33.66 -43.13
N SER A 140 4.37 -33.60 -42.05
CA SER A 140 2.91 -33.79 -42.05
C SER A 140 2.10 -32.58 -41.57
N ILE A 141 0.83 -32.55 -41.99
CA ILE A 141 -0.21 -31.73 -41.38
C ILE A 141 -0.29 -32.12 -39.90
N MET A 142 0.06 -31.19 -39.01
CA MET A 142 0.12 -31.42 -37.57
C MET A 142 -1.30 -31.52 -36.98
N ASP A 143 -1.84 -32.74 -36.94
CA ASP A 143 -3.01 -33.04 -36.13
C ASP A 143 -2.63 -33.34 -34.66
N PHE A 144 -3.63 -33.52 -33.79
CA PHE A 144 -3.39 -33.73 -32.35
C PHE A 144 -2.53 -34.97 -32.06
N ARG A 145 -2.69 -36.05 -32.84
CA ARG A 145 -1.94 -37.30 -32.63
C ARG A 145 -0.49 -37.12 -33.04
N HIS A 146 -0.26 -36.51 -34.20
CA HIS A 146 1.08 -36.21 -34.69
C HIS A 146 1.81 -35.25 -33.74
N MET A 147 1.11 -34.25 -33.18
CA MET A 147 1.68 -33.38 -32.15
C MET A 147 2.12 -34.16 -30.92
N TYR A 148 1.26 -35.00 -30.36
CA TYR A 148 1.61 -35.82 -29.19
C TYR A 148 2.76 -36.80 -29.48
N GLU A 149 2.73 -37.51 -30.61
CA GLU A 149 3.79 -38.46 -30.98
C GLU A 149 5.15 -37.77 -31.19
N THR A 150 5.15 -36.54 -31.70
CA THR A 150 6.36 -35.80 -32.05
C THR A 150 6.93 -35.03 -30.87
N PHE A 151 6.07 -34.42 -30.05
CA PHE A 151 6.44 -33.51 -28.97
C PHE A 151 6.18 -34.06 -27.57
N GLY A 152 5.44 -35.17 -27.44
CA GLY A 152 4.94 -35.68 -26.16
C GLY A 152 3.82 -34.81 -25.56
N HIS A 153 3.31 -33.84 -26.32
CA HIS A 153 2.38 -32.81 -25.85
C HIS A 153 1.49 -32.32 -27.02
N VAL A 154 0.22 -32.02 -26.75
CA VAL A 154 -0.71 -31.37 -27.71
C VAL A 154 -0.72 -29.86 -27.52
N LEU A 155 -1.00 -29.05 -28.53
CA LEU A 155 -1.04 -27.58 -28.32
C LEU A 155 -2.13 -27.12 -27.36
N SER A 156 -3.28 -27.82 -27.34
CA SER A 156 -4.39 -27.48 -26.44
C SER A 156 -5.25 -28.68 -26.12
N ALA A 157 -5.41 -28.95 -24.82
CA ALA A 157 -6.35 -29.96 -24.35
C ALA A 157 -7.82 -29.56 -24.62
N ARG A 158 -8.16 -28.25 -24.64
CA ARG A 158 -9.51 -27.77 -25.01
C ARG A 158 -9.88 -28.15 -26.44
N GLU A 159 -8.96 -28.00 -27.39
CA GLU A 159 -9.22 -28.36 -28.78
C GLU A 159 -9.30 -29.88 -28.96
N CYS A 160 -8.47 -30.65 -28.24
CA CYS A 160 -8.62 -32.10 -28.17
C CYS A 160 -10.02 -32.50 -27.68
N TRP A 161 -10.51 -31.86 -26.61
CA TRP A 161 -11.86 -32.10 -26.10
C TRP A 161 -12.95 -31.85 -27.14
N LYS A 162 -12.95 -30.68 -27.79
CA LYS A 162 -13.94 -30.34 -28.82
C LYS A 162 -13.94 -31.34 -29.97
N HIS A 163 -12.75 -31.69 -30.46
CA HIS A 163 -12.60 -32.68 -31.53
C HIS A 163 -13.11 -34.07 -31.10
N MET A 164 -12.79 -34.50 -29.88
CA MET A 164 -13.27 -35.77 -29.33
C MET A 164 -14.79 -35.80 -29.20
N MET A 165 -15.40 -34.75 -28.64
CA MET A 165 -16.85 -34.67 -28.46
C MET A 165 -17.58 -34.76 -29.81
N LYS A 166 -17.13 -33.98 -30.79
CA LYS A 166 -17.64 -34.03 -32.17
C LYS A 166 -17.51 -35.44 -32.76
N SER A 167 -16.33 -36.04 -32.64
CA SER A 167 -16.04 -37.37 -33.18
C SER A 167 -16.91 -38.46 -32.53
N VAL A 168 -17.13 -38.41 -31.22
CA VAL A 168 -18.03 -39.35 -30.51
C VAL A 168 -19.47 -39.17 -30.97
N GLN A 169 -19.95 -37.94 -31.14
CA GLN A 169 -21.31 -37.68 -31.62
C GLN A 169 -21.55 -38.24 -33.02
N GLU A 170 -20.59 -38.04 -33.93
CA GLU A 170 -20.68 -38.44 -35.34
C GLU A 170 -20.48 -39.95 -35.52
N THR A 171 -19.46 -40.52 -34.90
CA THR A 171 -19.06 -41.93 -35.13
C THR A 171 -19.71 -42.92 -34.19
N LYS A 172 -20.24 -42.45 -33.04
CA LYS A 172 -20.71 -43.28 -31.92
C LYS A 172 -19.64 -44.26 -31.40
N ASN A 173 -18.37 -43.97 -31.61
CA ASN A 173 -17.23 -44.76 -31.11
C ASN A 173 -16.56 -44.09 -29.92
N ILE A 174 -15.86 -44.88 -29.12
CA ILE A 174 -15.01 -44.39 -28.03
C ILE A 174 -13.83 -43.64 -28.66
N GLN A 175 -13.53 -42.46 -28.13
CA GLN A 175 -12.34 -41.69 -28.48
C GLN A 175 -11.45 -41.62 -27.25
N LEU A 176 -10.15 -41.81 -27.45
CA LEU A 176 -9.11 -41.68 -26.44
C LEU A 176 -7.96 -40.88 -27.06
N TYR A 177 -7.54 -39.80 -26.39
CA TYR A 177 -6.36 -39.02 -26.76
C TYR A 177 -5.46 -38.81 -25.56
N ASN A 178 -4.15 -38.95 -25.78
CA ASN A 178 -3.13 -38.51 -24.85
C ASN A 178 -2.88 -37.01 -25.07
N VAL A 179 -2.87 -36.24 -23.98
CA VAL A 179 -2.64 -34.78 -24.02
C VAL A 179 -1.16 -34.49 -23.78
N GLU A 180 -0.63 -35.07 -22.72
CA GLU A 180 0.78 -35.02 -22.32
C GLU A 180 1.07 -36.26 -21.45
N LYS A 181 2.33 -36.48 -21.10
CA LYS A 181 2.72 -37.63 -20.27
C LYS A 181 1.98 -37.59 -18.94
N GLY A 182 1.14 -38.59 -18.69
CA GLY A 182 0.36 -38.71 -17.46
C GLY A 182 -1.07 -38.16 -17.55
N TYR A 183 -1.50 -37.64 -18.71
CA TYR A 183 -2.82 -37.01 -18.89
C TYR A 183 -3.53 -37.52 -20.15
N ILE A 184 -4.69 -38.14 -19.94
CA ILE A 184 -5.50 -38.75 -20.99
C ILE A 184 -6.93 -38.23 -20.93
N LEU A 185 -7.50 -38.00 -22.10
CA LEU A 185 -8.91 -37.70 -22.30
C LEU A 185 -9.60 -38.93 -22.88
N ILE A 186 -10.80 -39.24 -22.38
CA ILE A 186 -11.67 -40.29 -22.91
C ILE A 186 -13.08 -39.72 -23.08
N ALA A 187 -13.67 -39.95 -24.25
CA ALA A 187 -15.04 -39.59 -24.54
C ALA A 187 -15.79 -40.79 -25.13
N MET A 188 -16.99 -41.07 -24.63
CA MET A 188 -17.78 -42.25 -25.01
C MET A 188 -19.26 -41.90 -25.22
N PRO A 189 -20.00 -42.61 -26.08
CA PRO A 189 -21.45 -42.50 -26.13
C PRO A 189 -22.07 -43.11 -24.87
N GLY A 190 -22.93 -42.36 -24.17
CA GLY A 190 -23.51 -42.80 -22.90
C GLY A 190 -24.63 -43.84 -22.99
N GLU A 191 -25.17 -44.09 -24.18
CA GLU A 191 -26.27 -45.05 -24.41
C GLU A 191 -25.81 -46.50 -24.66
N LYS A 192 -24.51 -46.81 -24.60
CA LYS A 192 -24.01 -48.18 -24.83
C LYS A 192 -24.10 -49.04 -23.55
N PRO A 193 -24.87 -50.16 -23.52
CA PRO A 193 -24.98 -51.06 -22.36
C PRO A 193 -23.67 -51.81 -22.02
N TYR A 194 -22.64 -51.70 -22.86
CA TYR A 194 -21.27 -52.17 -22.58
C TYR A 194 -20.44 -51.17 -21.73
N ALA A 195 -21.02 -50.07 -21.24
CA ALA A 195 -20.36 -49.10 -20.35
C ALA A 195 -20.11 -49.61 -18.91
N ARG A 196 -19.82 -50.91 -18.77
CA ARG A 196 -19.22 -51.52 -17.57
C ARG A 196 -17.76 -51.95 -17.80
N VAL A 197 -17.15 -51.55 -18.92
CA VAL A 197 -15.72 -51.71 -19.17
C VAL A 197 -14.98 -50.74 -18.25
N ASN A 198 -14.00 -51.25 -17.51
CA ASN A 198 -13.21 -50.43 -16.60
C ASN A 198 -12.45 -49.36 -17.40
N MET A 199 -12.36 -48.11 -16.94
CA MET A 199 -11.57 -47.06 -17.62
C MET A 199 -10.12 -47.51 -17.88
N ARG A 200 -9.59 -48.37 -17.01
CA ARG A 200 -8.28 -49.00 -17.19
C ARG A 200 -8.21 -49.96 -18.38
N GLU A 201 -9.28 -50.68 -18.67
CA GLU A 201 -9.37 -51.56 -19.85
C GLU A 201 -9.52 -50.74 -21.13
N ILE A 202 -10.24 -49.61 -21.08
CA ILE A 202 -10.39 -48.69 -22.22
C ILE A 202 -9.05 -48.03 -22.56
N ALA A 203 -8.34 -47.53 -21.55
CA ALA A 203 -7.02 -46.93 -21.74
C ALA A 203 -5.97 -47.97 -22.14
N GLY A 204 -6.10 -49.21 -21.64
CA GLY A 204 -5.19 -50.31 -21.98
C GLY A 204 -3.72 -49.91 -21.75
N PRO A 205 -2.85 -49.98 -22.79
CA PRO A 205 -1.44 -49.64 -22.67
C PRO A 205 -1.19 -48.15 -22.43
N ASP A 206 -2.14 -47.27 -22.76
CA ASP A 206 -2.00 -45.84 -22.56
C ASP A 206 -2.20 -45.42 -21.10
N TRP A 207 -2.67 -46.32 -20.21
CA TRP A 207 -2.95 -45.98 -18.81
C TRP A 207 -1.78 -45.24 -18.12
N PRO A 208 -2.00 -44.07 -17.51
CA PRO A 208 -0.92 -43.10 -17.30
C PRO A 208 -0.02 -43.42 -16.10
N GLY A 209 -0.50 -44.20 -15.12
CA GLY A 209 0.29 -44.57 -13.94
C GLY A 209 -0.54 -45.21 -12.81
N GLU A 210 0.11 -45.73 -11.78
CA GLU A 210 -0.58 -46.38 -10.64
C GLU A 210 -1.33 -45.38 -9.75
N SER A 211 -0.85 -44.13 -9.71
CA SER A 211 -1.45 -42.98 -9.03
C SER A 211 -2.54 -42.28 -9.85
N ALA A 212 -2.97 -42.87 -10.97
CA ALA A 212 -4.00 -42.32 -11.82
C ALA A 212 -5.31 -42.05 -11.07
N ARG A 213 -5.87 -40.87 -11.30
CA ARG A 213 -7.19 -40.43 -10.84
C ARG A 213 -8.10 -40.27 -12.03
N VAL A 214 -9.25 -40.93 -11.95
CA VAL A 214 -10.31 -40.87 -12.97
C VAL A 214 -11.31 -39.82 -12.53
N ILE A 215 -11.56 -38.85 -13.40
CA ILE A 215 -12.45 -37.72 -13.13
C ILE A 215 -13.46 -37.62 -14.25
N LYS A 216 -14.75 -37.72 -13.93
CA LYS A 216 -15.81 -37.52 -14.92
C LYS A 216 -16.29 -36.07 -14.87
N LEU A 217 -16.37 -35.42 -16.02
CA LEU A 217 -16.83 -34.03 -16.09
C LEU A 217 -18.26 -33.86 -15.57
N LYS A 218 -19.10 -34.91 -15.69
CA LYS A 218 -20.48 -34.92 -15.16
C LYS A 218 -20.55 -34.97 -13.63
N GLU A 219 -19.58 -35.60 -12.96
CA GLU A 219 -19.58 -35.75 -11.49
C GLU A 219 -19.10 -34.46 -10.78
N LEU A 220 -18.45 -33.56 -11.52
CA LEU A 220 -17.98 -32.28 -11.01
C LEU A 220 -19.08 -31.19 -10.97
N GLU A 221 -20.34 -31.50 -11.31
CA GLU A 221 -21.43 -30.51 -11.38
C GLU A 221 -21.94 -30.01 -10.02
N GLU A 222 -21.75 -30.76 -8.94
CA GLU A 222 -22.36 -30.49 -7.62
C GLU A 222 -21.41 -29.83 -6.60
N GLU A 223 -20.09 -29.82 -6.86
CA GLU A 223 -19.08 -29.41 -5.85
C GLU A 223 -18.36 -28.08 -6.11
N THR A 224 -18.38 -27.51 -7.33
CA THR A 224 -17.42 -26.45 -7.70
C THR A 224 -18.08 -25.18 -8.26
N SER A 225 -18.44 -24.25 -7.38
CA SER A 225 -18.91 -22.89 -7.72
C SER A 225 -17.79 -21.89 -8.05
N ASP A 226 -16.54 -22.24 -7.75
CA ASP A 226 -15.48 -21.22 -7.60
C ASP A 226 -14.45 -21.18 -8.75
N PHE A 227 -14.54 -22.08 -9.73
CA PHE A 227 -13.63 -22.11 -10.87
C PHE A 227 -14.15 -21.27 -12.03
N ASN A 228 -13.33 -20.33 -12.51
CA ASN A 228 -13.55 -19.59 -13.75
C ASN A 228 -13.19 -20.45 -14.98
N GLU A 229 -13.76 -20.15 -16.15
CA GLU A 229 -13.43 -20.80 -17.43
C GLU A 229 -13.70 -22.30 -17.48
N THR A 230 -14.92 -22.64 -17.08
CA THR A 230 -15.41 -24.02 -17.02
C THR A 230 -15.62 -24.61 -18.41
N TYR A 231 -15.73 -25.95 -18.54
CA TYR A 231 -16.12 -26.58 -19.81
C TYR A 231 -17.47 -26.08 -20.36
N ARG A 232 -18.32 -25.50 -19.51
CA ARG A 232 -19.60 -24.90 -19.90
C ARG A 232 -19.40 -23.58 -20.65
N GLU A 233 -18.27 -22.92 -20.44
CA GLU A 233 -17.89 -21.66 -21.09
C GLU A 233 -17.10 -21.89 -22.36
N TRP A 234 -16.09 -22.76 -22.34
CA TRP A 234 -15.22 -23.00 -23.50
C TRP A 234 -15.72 -24.08 -24.47
N MET A 235 -16.73 -24.87 -24.08
CA MET A 235 -17.37 -25.91 -24.90
C MET A 235 -18.90 -25.99 -24.66
N PRO A 236 -19.64 -24.88 -24.85
CA PRO A 236 -21.06 -24.79 -24.53
C PRO A 236 -21.94 -25.76 -25.34
N GLU A 237 -21.55 -26.08 -26.57
CA GLU A 237 -22.30 -26.93 -27.50
C GLU A 237 -22.47 -28.38 -27.00
N TYR A 238 -21.52 -28.88 -26.21
CA TYR A 238 -21.55 -30.25 -25.68
C TYR A 238 -22.00 -30.34 -24.22
N LYS A 239 -22.21 -29.19 -23.56
CA LYS A 239 -22.58 -29.12 -22.14
C LYS A 239 -23.78 -29.99 -21.79
N ASN A 240 -24.86 -29.90 -22.57
CA ASN A 240 -26.10 -30.62 -22.30
C ASN A 240 -25.94 -32.12 -22.52
N ASP A 241 -25.09 -32.54 -23.46
CA ASP A 241 -24.83 -33.94 -23.75
C ASP A 241 -24.03 -34.61 -22.64
N ILE A 242 -23.03 -33.92 -22.11
CA ILE A 242 -22.26 -34.37 -20.96
C ILE A 242 -23.16 -34.44 -19.71
N ARG A 243 -23.93 -33.38 -19.46
CA ARG A 243 -24.81 -33.28 -18.30
C ARG A 243 -25.90 -34.36 -18.28
N SER A 244 -26.59 -34.53 -19.41
CA SER A 244 -27.61 -35.58 -19.55
C SER A 244 -27.02 -36.99 -19.58
N GLY A 245 -25.69 -37.12 -19.70
CA GLY A 245 -25.00 -38.40 -19.83
C GLY A 245 -25.17 -39.03 -21.21
N ARG A 246 -25.54 -38.27 -22.24
CA ARG A 246 -25.51 -38.73 -23.65
C ARG A 246 -24.08 -38.94 -24.14
N ILE A 247 -23.13 -38.21 -23.56
CA ILE A 247 -21.70 -38.43 -23.73
C ILE A 247 -21.08 -38.57 -22.35
N ASP A 248 -20.33 -39.66 -22.13
CA ASP A 248 -19.49 -39.82 -20.96
C ASP A 248 -18.11 -39.21 -21.27
N ALA A 249 -17.76 -38.15 -20.55
CA ALA A 249 -16.52 -37.39 -20.73
C ALA A 249 -15.66 -37.55 -19.47
N THR A 250 -14.54 -38.25 -19.62
CA THR A 250 -13.67 -38.65 -18.52
C THR A 250 -12.23 -38.22 -18.78
N VAL A 251 -11.59 -37.71 -17.73
CA VAL A 251 -10.16 -37.42 -17.66
C VAL A 251 -9.47 -38.47 -16.80
N ILE A 252 -8.27 -38.88 -17.20
CA ILE A 252 -7.37 -39.67 -16.36
C ILE A 252 -6.07 -38.88 -16.18
N ILE A 253 -5.75 -38.54 -14.93
CA ILE A 253 -4.53 -37.78 -14.56
C ILE A 253 -3.69 -38.61 -13.60
N ASP A 254 -2.42 -38.82 -13.93
CA ASP A 254 -1.44 -39.35 -13.00
C ASP A 254 -0.93 -38.25 -12.06
N VAL A 255 -1.26 -38.40 -10.77
CA VAL A 255 -0.90 -37.44 -9.72
C VAL A 255 0.61 -37.36 -9.52
N ASN A 256 1.36 -38.46 -9.73
CA ASN A 256 2.81 -38.45 -9.58
C ASN A 256 3.47 -37.65 -10.72
N ALA A 257 3.01 -37.83 -11.96
CA ALA A 257 3.48 -37.04 -13.10
C ALA A 257 3.20 -35.53 -12.89
N LEU A 258 2.02 -35.18 -12.38
CA LEU A 258 1.69 -33.80 -12.02
C LEU A 258 2.63 -33.25 -10.94
N GLN A 259 2.93 -34.05 -9.91
CA GLN A 259 3.86 -33.68 -8.85
C GLN A 259 5.27 -33.46 -9.39
N GLU A 260 5.78 -34.31 -10.29
CA GLU A 260 7.08 -34.13 -10.92
C GLU A 260 7.18 -32.79 -11.67
N VAL A 261 6.12 -32.39 -12.37
CA VAL A 261 6.05 -31.07 -13.04
C VAL A 261 6.04 -29.94 -12.02
N LEU A 262 5.27 -30.07 -10.93
CA LEU A 262 5.18 -29.06 -9.87
C LEU A 262 6.52 -28.85 -9.17
N GLU A 263 7.16 -29.95 -8.76
CA GLU A 263 8.48 -29.93 -8.13
C GLU A 263 9.52 -29.31 -9.05
N ARG A 264 9.52 -29.68 -10.33
CA ARG A 264 10.44 -29.10 -11.31
C ARG A 264 10.22 -27.60 -11.43
N THR A 265 8.99 -27.13 -11.60
CA THR A 265 8.67 -25.69 -11.71
C THR A 265 9.08 -24.93 -10.44
N LEU A 266 8.81 -25.46 -9.26
CA LEU A 266 9.21 -24.81 -7.99
C LEU A 266 10.73 -24.76 -7.81
N ASN A 267 11.45 -25.84 -8.12
CA ASN A 267 12.91 -25.86 -8.10
C ASN A 267 13.51 -24.86 -9.10
N GLU A 268 12.88 -24.76 -10.26
CA GLU A 268 13.24 -23.85 -11.33
C GLU A 268 13.05 -22.37 -10.96
N GLU A 269 12.08 -22.05 -10.11
CA GLU A 269 11.86 -20.72 -9.51
C GLU A 269 12.72 -20.50 -8.25
N GLY A 270 13.51 -21.49 -7.84
CA GLY A 270 14.40 -21.39 -6.68
C GLY A 270 13.66 -21.32 -5.33
N MET A 271 12.48 -21.94 -5.26
CA MET A 271 11.61 -21.90 -4.08
C MET A 271 11.82 -23.13 -3.20
N ASP A 272 11.86 -22.93 -1.87
CA ASP A 272 11.77 -24.03 -0.93
C ASP A 272 10.32 -24.54 -0.86
N PHE A 273 10.12 -25.85 -0.87
CA PHE A 273 8.80 -26.43 -0.75
C PHE A 273 8.79 -27.78 -0.01
N VAL A 274 7.62 -28.13 0.53
CA VAL A 274 7.38 -29.42 1.20
C VAL A 274 6.07 -30.01 0.69
N ILE A 275 6.11 -31.26 0.22
CA ILE A 275 4.92 -32.00 -0.21
C ILE A 275 4.55 -33.04 0.86
N GLN A 276 3.34 -32.95 1.40
CA GLN A 276 2.78 -33.86 2.40
C GLN A 276 1.29 -34.09 2.13
N ASP A 277 0.83 -35.34 2.19
CA ASP A 277 -0.61 -35.71 2.14
C ASP A 277 -1.42 -35.16 0.93
N ASN A 278 -0.80 -35.00 -0.24
CA ASN A 278 -1.35 -34.35 -1.45
C ASN A 278 -1.46 -32.82 -1.38
N ASN A 279 -0.68 -32.19 -0.50
CA ASN A 279 -0.58 -30.76 -0.38
C ASN A 279 0.87 -30.33 -0.61
N CYS A 280 1.06 -29.27 -1.38
CA CYS A 280 2.36 -28.64 -1.57
C CYS A 280 2.38 -27.30 -0.80
N TYR A 281 3.35 -27.16 0.10
CA TYR A 281 3.60 -25.92 0.83
C TYR A 281 4.81 -25.24 0.23
N VAL A 282 4.62 -24.07 -0.39
CA VAL A 282 5.71 -23.22 -0.87
C VAL A 282 6.15 -22.35 0.31
N VAL A 283 7.43 -22.39 0.68
CA VAL A 283 7.95 -21.78 1.91
C VAL A 283 8.93 -20.67 1.56
N LYS A 284 8.67 -19.47 2.09
CA LYS A 284 9.62 -18.35 2.10
C LYS A 284 9.58 -17.73 3.50
N LYS A 285 10.34 -18.33 4.42
CA LYS A 285 10.24 -18.02 5.87
C LYS A 285 10.25 -16.50 6.13
N PRO A 286 9.33 -15.99 6.97
CA PRO A 286 8.33 -16.72 7.77
C PRO A 286 7.02 -17.06 7.04
N PHE A 287 6.89 -16.73 5.75
CA PHE A 287 5.66 -16.89 4.97
C PHE A 287 5.58 -18.25 4.27
N LYS A 288 4.36 -18.70 4.01
CA LYS A 288 4.08 -19.95 3.29
C LYS A 288 2.82 -19.82 2.45
N ALA A 289 2.79 -20.46 1.29
CA ALA A 289 1.59 -20.59 0.47
C ALA A 289 1.21 -22.06 0.31
N TYR A 290 -0.09 -22.32 0.23
CA TYR A 290 -0.67 -23.65 0.17
C TYR A 290 -1.21 -23.94 -1.23
N LEU A 291 -0.80 -25.07 -1.79
CA LEU A 291 -1.22 -25.57 -3.10
C LEU A 291 -1.83 -26.97 -2.95
N PRO A 292 -3.17 -27.09 -2.93
CA PRO A 292 -3.85 -28.38 -2.83
C PRO A 292 -3.79 -29.13 -4.15
N ILE A 293 -3.01 -30.22 -4.22
CA ILE A 293 -2.81 -30.99 -5.47
C ILE A 293 -4.14 -31.57 -5.97
N LYS A 294 -5.01 -32.01 -5.05
CA LYS A 294 -6.34 -32.53 -5.42
C LYS A 294 -7.20 -31.50 -6.15
N GLU A 295 -7.11 -30.21 -5.79
CA GLU A 295 -7.85 -29.15 -6.48
C GLU A 295 -7.21 -28.83 -7.84
N ILE A 296 -5.88 -28.83 -7.93
CA ILE A 296 -5.16 -28.66 -9.20
C ILE A 296 -5.60 -29.74 -10.20
N VAL A 297 -5.66 -31.01 -9.78
CA VAL A 297 -6.14 -32.12 -10.63
C VAL A 297 -7.58 -31.87 -11.12
N LYS A 298 -8.48 -31.38 -10.25
CA LYS A 298 -9.86 -31.02 -10.65
C LYS A 298 -9.88 -29.85 -11.64
N GLU A 299 -9.06 -28.82 -11.43
CA GLU A 299 -8.97 -27.65 -12.30
C GLU A 299 -8.44 -27.99 -13.70
N ILE A 300 -7.44 -28.87 -13.81
CA ILE A 300 -6.93 -29.37 -15.09
C ILE A 300 -8.07 -29.94 -15.93
N ALA A 301 -8.87 -30.83 -15.33
CA ALA A 301 -9.98 -31.46 -16.02
C ALA A 301 -11.06 -30.44 -16.45
N TYR A 302 -11.37 -29.47 -15.59
CA TYR A 302 -12.46 -28.51 -15.79
C TYR A 302 -12.13 -27.39 -16.76
N ARG A 303 -10.91 -26.85 -16.66
CA ARG A 303 -10.42 -25.75 -17.49
C ARG A 303 -9.79 -26.25 -18.78
N GLY A 304 -9.50 -27.55 -18.90
CA GLY A 304 -8.90 -28.14 -20.10
C GLY A 304 -7.50 -27.59 -20.36
N LYS A 305 -6.70 -27.41 -19.30
CA LYS A 305 -5.32 -26.91 -19.36
C LYS A 305 -4.31 -28.05 -19.26
N SER A 306 -3.07 -27.84 -19.71
CA SER A 306 -1.97 -28.77 -19.43
C SER A 306 -1.50 -28.68 -17.97
N PHE A 307 -0.67 -29.62 -17.53
CA PHE A 307 -0.01 -29.61 -16.24
C PHE A 307 0.84 -28.35 -16.09
N GLN A 308 1.64 -28.01 -17.10
CA GLN A 308 2.51 -26.83 -17.06
C GLN A 308 1.69 -25.54 -16.91
N GLU A 309 0.65 -25.36 -17.73
CA GLU A 309 -0.18 -24.14 -17.71
C GLU A 309 -0.86 -23.91 -16.36
N ILE A 310 -1.42 -24.96 -15.75
CA ILE A 310 -2.07 -24.80 -14.44
C ILE A 310 -1.05 -24.61 -13.32
N ILE A 311 0.09 -25.30 -13.39
CA ILE A 311 1.11 -25.24 -12.35
C ILE A 311 1.75 -23.86 -12.33
N GLU A 312 2.13 -23.31 -13.48
CA GLU A 312 2.66 -21.95 -13.59
C GLU A 312 1.67 -20.93 -13.00
N GLU A 313 0.38 -21.00 -13.38
CA GLU A 313 -0.65 -20.12 -12.83
C GLU A 313 -0.77 -20.24 -11.30
N LYS A 314 -0.73 -21.46 -10.76
CA LYS A 314 -0.87 -21.70 -9.31
C LYS A 314 0.37 -21.30 -8.54
N VAL A 315 1.56 -21.54 -9.09
CA VAL A 315 2.83 -21.09 -8.51
C VAL A 315 2.87 -19.56 -8.51
N ASP A 316 2.49 -18.89 -9.59
CA ASP A 316 2.40 -17.43 -9.65
C ASP A 316 1.44 -16.86 -8.61
N ILE A 317 0.25 -17.46 -8.44
CA ILE A 317 -0.70 -17.06 -7.39
C ILE A 317 -0.06 -17.22 -6.00
N ALA A 318 0.57 -18.36 -5.72
CA ALA A 318 1.23 -18.63 -4.45
C ALA A 318 2.36 -17.63 -4.16
N LEU A 319 3.19 -17.32 -5.16
CA LEU A 319 4.27 -16.32 -5.05
C LEU A 319 3.71 -14.93 -4.77
N ASN A 320 2.69 -14.50 -5.51
CA ASN A 320 2.04 -13.21 -5.30
C ASN A 320 1.40 -13.10 -3.91
N SER A 321 0.81 -14.19 -3.39
CA SER A 321 0.30 -14.25 -2.01
C SER A 321 1.41 -14.07 -0.97
N ILE A 322 2.57 -14.72 -1.17
CA ILE A 322 3.74 -14.56 -0.29
C ILE A 322 4.28 -13.12 -0.35
N TYR A 323 4.44 -12.55 -1.54
CA TYR A 323 4.92 -11.17 -1.69
C TYR A 323 3.95 -10.15 -1.10
N SER A 324 2.65 -10.39 -1.23
CA SER A 324 1.62 -9.57 -0.59
C SER A 324 1.72 -9.64 0.94
N ALA A 325 1.85 -10.84 1.52
CA ALA A 325 2.03 -11.04 2.95
C ALA A 325 3.30 -10.34 3.48
N GLU A 326 4.41 -10.47 2.75
CA GLU A 326 5.67 -9.80 3.05
C GLU A 326 5.53 -8.27 3.04
N ASN A 327 4.79 -7.72 2.06
CA ASN A 327 4.54 -6.28 1.98
C ASN A 327 3.67 -5.77 3.14
N ILE A 328 2.64 -6.52 3.54
CA ILE A 328 1.81 -6.20 4.72
C ILE A 328 2.69 -6.16 5.97
N TYR A 329 3.48 -7.21 6.20
CA TYR A 329 4.39 -7.30 7.34
C TYR A 329 5.38 -6.13 7.38
N ASN A 330 6.07 -5.86 6.27
CA ASN A 330 7.06 -4.79 6.18
C ASN A 330 6.44 -3.40 6.39
N THR A 331 5.22 -3.18 5.89
CA THR A 331 4.51 -1.91 6.07
C THR A 331 4.09 -1.71 7.53
N ILE A 332 3.49 -2.73 8.16
CA ILE A 332 3.10 -2.66 9.57
C ILE A 332 4.34 -2.47 10.46
N LYS A 333 5.42 -3.23 10.22
CA LYS A 333 6.67 -3.08 10.97
C LYS A 333 7.29 -1.69 10.86
N ARG A 334 7.18 -1.06 9.69
CA ARG A 334 7.66 0.31 9.48
C ARG A 334 6.77 1.34 10.18
N ASP A 335 5.45 1.18 10.10
CA ASP A 335 4.48 2.17 10.58
C ASP A 335 4.14 1.98 12.07
N MET A 336 4.42 0.82 12.66
CA MET A 336 4.18 0.46 14.06
C MET A 336 5.45 -0.18 14.69
N PRO A 337 6.60 0.52 14.69
CA PRO A 337 7.90 -0.07 15.06
C PRO A 337 8.02 -0.46 16.55
N SER A 338 7.21 0.14 17.42
CA SER A 338 7.21 -0.11 18.86
C SER A 338 6.30 -1.27 19.29
N TYR A 339 5.63 -1.95 18.36
CA TYR A 339 4.74 -3.08 18.65
C TYR A 339 5.47 -4.41 18.45
N ASP A 340 5.12 -5.41 19.25
CA ASP A 340 5.62 -6.77 19.07
C ASP A 340 4.86 -7.45 17.94
N ILE A 341 5.57 -7.84 16.89
CA ILE A 341 4.98 -8.43 15.68
C ILE A 341 5.46 -9.87 15.53
N SER A 342 4.52 -10.81 15.49
CA SER A 342 4.79 -12.23 15.28
C SER A 342 3.98 -12.77 14.10
N VAL A 343 4.58 -13.68 13.33
CA VAL A 343 3.92 -14.36 12.21
C VAL A 343 3.51 -15.75 12.67
N ASN A 344 2.20 -15.99 12.75
CA ASN A 344 1.59 -17.24 13.18
C ASN A 344 0.82 -17.86 12.02
N ASP A 345 1.48 -18.72 11.25
CA ASP A 345 0.96 -19.40 10.06
C ASP A 345 0.29 -18.45 9.04
N ASP A 346 -1.03 -18.28 9.14
CA ASP A 346 -1.85 -17.49 8.22
C ASP A 346 -2.13 -16.08 8.72
N PHE A 347 -1.66 -15.75 9.92
CA PHE A 347 -1.94 -14.51 10.60
C PHE A 347 -0.67 -13.78 11.00
N LEU A 348 -0.75 -12.45 10.93
CA LEU A 348 0.15 -11.55 11.59
C LEU A 348 -0.49 -11.12 12.91
N GLU A 349 0.16 -11.40 14.03
CA GLU A 349 -0.27 -10.99 15.36
C GLU A 349 0.57 -9.81 15.81
N ILE A 350 -0.10 -8.70 16.12
CA ILE A 350 0.50 -7.44 16.56
C ILE A 350 0.06 -7.22 18.01
N THR A 351 1.03 -7.12 18.91
CA THR A 351 0.79 -6.94 20.34
C THR A 351 1.32 -5.58 20.77
N ASN A 352 0.50 -4.82 21.49
CA ASN A 352 0.98 -3.64 22.19
C ASN A 352 1.74 -4.09 23.45
N PRO A 353 3.07 -3.88 23.53
CA PRO A 353 3.86 -4.35 24.67
C PRO A 353 3.47 -3.68 25.99
N ARG A 354 2.78 -2.53 25.94
CA ARG A 354 2.34 -1.79 27.12
C ARG A 354 1.02 -2.33 27.67
N SER A 355 -0.03 -2.40 26.85
CA SER A 355 -1.35 -2.88 27.30
C SER A 355 -1.50 -4.40 27.29
N GLY A 356 -0.61 -5.12 26.61
CA GLY A 356 -0.73 -6.57 26.39
C GLY A 356 -1.86 -6.96 25.42
N LEU A 357 -2.58 -5.99 24.84
CA LEU A 357 -3.59 -6.26 23.82
C LEU A 357 -2.94 -6.75 22.54
N SER A 358 -3.50 -7.80 21.93
CA SER A 358 -3.09 -8.31 20.62
C SER A 358 -4.23 -8.29 19.61
N GLU A 359 -3.88 -8.05 18.35
CA GLU A 359 -4.80 -8.12 17.22
C GLU A 359 -4.18 -8.96 16.10
N LYS A 360 -5.03 -9.74 15.42
CA LYS A 360 -4.63 -10.69 14.37
C LYS A 360 -5.15 -10.26 13.01
N ILE A 361 -4.23 -10.16 12.05
CA ILE A 361 -4.53 -9.85 10.65
C ILE A 361 -4.26 -11.06 9.79
N SER A 362 -5.20 -11.42 8.93
CA SER A 362 -4.97 -12.49 7.94
C SER A 362 -4.04 -12.01 6.83
N LEU A 363 -2.95 -12.75 6.59
CA LEU A 363 -1.92 -12.40 5.60
C LEU A 363 -2.35 -12.69 4.16
N TYR A 364 -3.19 -13.71 3.96
CA TYR A 364 -3.52 -14.25 2.63
C TYR A 364 -4.95 -13.92 2.17
N ARG A 365 -5.73 -13.18 2.96
CA ARG A 365 -7.06 -12.73 2.52
C ARG A 365 -6.96 -11.58 1.51
N PRO A 366 -7.83 -11.55 0.48
CA PRO A 366 -7.87 -10.46 -0.47
C PRO A 366 -8.12 -9.12 0.23
N LEU A 367 -7.19 -8.20 0.05
CA LEU A 367 -7.28 -6.85 0.61
C LEU A 367 -8.18 -5.97 -0.26
N LYS A 368 -9.10 -5.20 0.35
CA LYS A 368 -9.85 -4.14 -0.37
C LYS A 368 -8.90 -3.01 -0.80
N ARG A 369 -9.17 -2.30 -1.91
CA ARG A 369 -8.32 -1.18 -2.38
C ARG A 369 -8.22 -0.09 -1.30
N GLY A 370 -7.00 0.34 -0.95
CA GLY A 370 -6.71 1.31 0.13
C GLY A 370 -6.43 0.71 1.52
N SER A 371 -6.46 -0.62 1.62
CA SER A 371 -6.49 -1.41 2.87
C SER A 371 -5.32 -1.25 3.83
N ILE A 372 -4.05 -1.21 3.42
CA ILE A 372 -2.96 -1.35 4.40
C ILE A 372 -2.90 -0.15 5.35
N ARG A 373 -3.14 1.07 4.86
CA ARG A 373 -3.20 2.27 5.72
C ARG A 373 -4.41 2.23 6.66
N GLN A 374 -5.56 1.74 6.18
CA GLN A 374 -6.74 1.57 7.01
C GLN A 374 -6.49 0.51 8.09
N ILE A 375 -5.89 -0.62 7.74
CA ILE A 375 -5.48 -1.67 8.66
C ILE A 375 -4.57 -1.10 9.76
N VAL A 376 -3.56 -0.30 9.39
CA VAL A 376 -2.68 0.34 10.38
C VAL A 376 -3.44 1.33 11.27
N ALA A 377 -4.39 2.09 10.72
CA ALA A 377 -5.22 3.00 11.52
C ALA A 377 -6.12 2.25 12.50
N ASP A 378 -6.80 1.19 12.04
CA ASP A 378 -7.67 0.35 12.84
C ASP A 378 -6.88 -0.36 13.96
N LEU A 379 -5.71 -0.92 13.63
CA LEU A 379 -4.79 -1.51 14.60
C LEU A 379 -4.39 -0.51 15.68
N ARG A 380 -4.02 0.72 15.30
CA ARG A 380 -3.64 1.76 16.27
C ARG A 380 -4.81 2.10 17.18
N GLU A 381 -6.01 2.25 16.63
CA GLU A 381 -7.20 2.56 17.42
C GLU A 381 -7.57 1.44 18.41
N ASN A 382 -7.47 0.18 17.98
CA ASN A 382 -7.84 -0.97 18.79
C ASN A 382 -6.80 -1.28 19.86
N LEU A 383 -5.51 -1.21 19.51
CA LEU A 383 -4.42 -1.57 20.40
C LEU A 383 -4.01 -0.44 21.37
N SER A 384 -4.42 0.81 21.12
CA SER A 384 -4.16 1.94 22.02
C SER A 384 -5.16 2.03 23.20
N LYS A 385 -6.18 1.18 23.25
CA LYS A 385 -7.18 1.22 24.32
C LYS A 385 -6.61 0.58 25.59
N SER A 386 -6.80 1.23 26.75
CA SER A 386 -6.76 0.66 28.11
C SER A 386 -5.46 0.63 28.94
N GLU A 387 -4.56 1.61 28.81
CA GLU A 387 -3.75 2.02 29.98
C GLU A 387 -3.59 3.54 30.07
N GLU A 388 -3.90 4.08 31.24
CA GLU A 388 -3.79 5.50 31.58
C GLU A 388 -2.35 6.00 31.34
N PHE A 389 -2.17 7.04 30.53
CA PHE A 389 -0.85 7.61 30.23
C PHE A 389 -0.21 8.20 31.49
N ARG A 390 1.04 7.79 31.76
CA ARG A 390 1.88 8.32 32.84
C ARG A 390 3.20 8.76 32.22
N PRO A 391 3.48 10.08 32.15
CA PRO A 391 4.71 10.56 31.55
C PRO A 391 5.92 10.16 32.41
N LEU A 392 6.97 9.62 31.78
CA LEU A 392 8.25 9.38 32.44
C LEU A 392 9.32 10.28 31.84
N CYS A 393 10.12 10.89 32.72
CA CYS A 393 11.32 11.59 32.29
C CYS A 393 12.38 10.58 31.83
N LYS A 394 13.35 11.04 31.02
CA LYS A 394 14.50 10.21 30.61
C LYS A 394 15.32 9.68 31.79
N CYS A 395 15.23 10.31 32.96
CA CYS A 395 15.85 9.80 34.19
C CYS A 395 15.05 8.68 34.88
N GLY A 396 13.91 8.26 34.32
CA GLY A 396 13.04 7.21 34.85
C GLY A 396 12.10 7.65 35.98
N LYS A 397 12.10 8.93 36.35
CA LYS A 397 11.16 9.50 37.33
C LYS A 397 9.82 9.85 36.67
N ASP A 398 8.75 9.76 37.46
CA ASP A 398 7.45 10.31 37.10
C ASP A 398 7.59 11.79 36.73
N ALA A 399 6.94 12.16 35.64
CA ALA A 399 7.01 13.49 35.09
C ALA A 399 5.61 14.01 34.79
N PHE A 400 5.50 15.33 34.77
CA PHE A 400 4.29 16.05 34.48
C PHE A 400 4.36 16.67 33.09
N ILE A 401 3.21 16.76 32.43
CA ILE A 401 3.03 17.53 31.20
C ILE A 401 2.85 19.00 31.56
N ILE A 402 3.56 19.87 30.85
CA ILE A 402 3.47 21.32 31.01
C ILE A 402 3.22 21.93 29.63
N LYS A 403 2.37 22.94 29.57
CA LYS A 403 2.17 23.76 28.37
C LYS A 403 2.92 25.08 28.53
N SER A 404 3.55 25.55 27.47
CA SER A 404 4.15 26.89 27.45
C SER A 404 3.79 27.66 26.20
N ILE A 405 3.54 28.95 26.35
CA ILE A 405 3.13 29.82 25.26
C ILE A 405 4.34 30.56 24.70
N GLU A 406 4.46 30.57 23.37
CA GLU A 406 5.45 31.35 22.64
C GLU A 406 4.77 32.17 21.54
N PRO A 407 5.37 33.29 21.09
CA PRO A 407 4.87 34.01 19.92
C PRO A 407 4.99 33.15 18.67
N ALA A 408 4.11 33.34 17.67
CA ALA A 408 4.17 32.57 16.41
C ALA A 408 5.52 32.71 15.68
N SER A 409 6.23 33.83 15.86
CA SER A 409 7.59 34.07 15.34
C SER A 409 8.65 33.15 15.96
N TRP A 410 8.36 32.45 17.06
CA TRP A 410 9.27 31.51 17.69
C TRP A 410 9.57 30.30 16.78
N LEU A 411 8.60 29.85 15.99
CA LEU A 411 8.78 28.72 15.06
C LEU A 411 9.85 28.98 14.01
N SER A 412 9.92 30.22 13.49
CA SER A 412 10.91 30.60 12.48
C SER A 412 12.28 30.93 13.06
N GLY A 413 12.34 31.30 14.35
CA GLY A 413 13.60 31.60 15.05
C GLY A 413 14.29 30.40 15.70
N THR A 414 13.59 29.27 15.88
CA THR A 414 14.11 28.13 16.64
C THR A 414 14.50 26.96 15.73
N LYS A 415 15.74 26.48 15.90
CA LYS A 415 16.24 25.31 15.17
C LYS A 415 15.45 24.06 15.58
N ASP A 416 15.11 23.23 14.59
CA ASP A 416 14.38 21.96 14.76
C ASP A 416 12.94 22.09 15.28
N SER A 417 12.37 23.30 15.28
CA SER A 417 10.98 23.59 15.71
C SER A 417 9.92 22.71 15.03
N PHE A 418 10.16 22.28 13.78
CA PHE A 418 9.29 21.38 13.03
C PHE A 418 9.04 20.02 13.72
N ASN A 419 9.97 19.58 14.57
CA ASN A 419 9.88 18.33 15.31
C ASN A 419 9.14 18.46 16.66
N TYR A 420 8.90 19.67 17.16
CA TYR A 420 8.26 19.90 18.44
C TYR A 420 6.76 19.67 18.32
N LEU A 421 6.13 19.20 19.39
CA LEU A 421 4.68 19.13 19.48
C LEU A 421 4.13 20.49 19.94
N TYR A 422 3.27 21.09 19.13
CA TYR A 422 2.68 22.39 19.42
C TYR A 422 1.26 22.55 18.85
N GLU A 423 0.52 23.52 19.37
CA GLU A 423 -0.75 24.02 18.83
C GLU A 423 -0.56 25.45 18.32
N GLU A 424 -1.07 25.76 17.13
CA GLU A 424 -1.11 27.14 16.62
C GLU A 424 -2.42 27.82 17.06
N LYS A 425 -2.30 29.03 17.60
CA LYS A 425 -3.38 29.97 17.90
C LYS A 425 -3.13 31.27 17.11
N GLU A 426 -4.10 32.18 17.06
CA GLU A 426 -3.89 33.47 16.41
C GLU A 426 -2.73 34.22 17.09
N ASN A 427 -1.62 34.40 16.36
CA ASN A 427 -0.35 35.03 16.77
C ASN A 427 0.49 34.32 17.85
N ALA A 428 0.09 33.14 18.33
CA ALA A 428 0.81 32.39 19.36
C ALA A 428 0.88 30.89 19.07
N ILE A 429 1.82 30.21 19.72
CA ILE A 429 1.91 28.75 19.73
C ILE A 429 1.92 28.23 21.17
N VAL A 430 1.33 27.07 21.39
CA VAL A 430 1.34 26.36 22.66
C VAL A 430 2.23 25.14 22.51
N LEU A 431 3.39 25.15 23.16
CA LEU A 431 4.36 24.07 23.19
C LEU A 431 4.08 23.10 24.34
N TYR A 432 4.34 21.81 24.14
CA TYR A 432 4.24 20.80 25.18
C TYR A 432 5.62 20.43 25.72
N TYR A 433 5.74 20.34 27.04
CA TYR A 433 6.94 19.96 27.77
C TYR A 433 6.64 18.80 28.72
N ILE A 434 7.67 18.01 29.01
CA ILE A 434 7.66 17.00 30.07
C ILE A 434 8.69 17.41 31.14
N SER A 435 8.26 17.40 32.41
CA SER A 435 9.08 17.88 33.54
C SER A 435 8.99 16.95 34.75
N CYS A 436 10.14 16.56 35.31
CA CYS A 436 10.21 15.78 36.56
C CYS A 436 10.76 16.59 37.75
N GLY A 437 10.67 17.92 37.69
CA GLY A 437 11.23 18.84 38.70
C GLY A 437 12.73 19.10 38.57
N GLU A 438 13.52 18.12 38.12
CA GLU A 438 14.97 18.27 37.86
C GLU A 438 15.29 18.52 36.38
N HIS A 439 14.48 17.97 35.49
CA HIS A 439 14.66 18.07 34.04
C HIS A 439 13.37 18.55 33.41
N THR A 440 13.48 19.49 32.48
CA THR A 440 12.37 19.94 31.63
C THR A 440 12.83 19.79 30.18
N ARG A 441 12.07 19.07 29.35
CA ARG A 441 12.37 18.94 27.91
C ARG A 441 11.11 19.13 27.07
N PRO A 442 11.23 19.69 25.85
CA PRO A 442 10.11 19.75 24.92
C PRO A 442 9.70 18.34 24.50
N ILE A 443 8.39 18.15 24.29
CA ILE A 443 7.83 16.93 23.72
C ILE A 443 7.95 17.04 22.20
N MET A 444 8.60 16.04 21.60
CA MET A 444 8.76 15.92 20.16
C MET A 444 7.60 15.11 19.57
N LYS A 445 7.30 15.31 18.29
CA LYS A 445 6.35 14.47 17.53
C LYS A 445 6.77 12.99 17.54
N THR A 446 8.06 12.71 17.65
CA THR A 446 8.60 11.35 17.81
C THR A 446 8.34 10.75 19.18
N ASP A 447 8.28 11.56 20.24
CA ASP A 447 7.96 11.07 21.60
C ASP A 447 6.52 10.52 21.64
N LEU A 448 5.55 11.13 20.94
CA LEU A 448 4.19 10.60 20.81
C LEU A 448 4.17 9.19 20.19
N ALA A 449 4.98 8.98 19.15
CA ALA A 449 5.09 7.68 18.49
C ALA A 449 5.80 6.63 19.36
N GLU A 450 6.79 7.05 20.15
CA GLU A 450 7.49 6.20 21.11
C GLU A 450 6.56 5.78 22.26
N TRP A 451 5.82 6.74 22.83
CA TRP A 451 4.92 6.52 23.96
C TRP A 451 3.59 5.86 23.58
N LEU A 452 3.34 5.71 22.27
CA LEU A 452 2.09 5.17 21.72
C LEU A 452 0.86 5.98 22.17
N VAL A 453 1.01 7.31 22.27
CA VAL A 453 -0.06 8.23 22.67
C VAL A 453 -0.30 9.29 21.61
N ASN A 454 -1.51 9.83 21.61
CA ASN A 454 -1.91 10.96 20.78
C ASN A 454 -1.94 12.25 21.62
N ARG A 455 -2.19 13.39 20.98
CA ARG A 455 -2.24 14.69 21.66
C ARG A 455 -3.35 14.78 22.72
N LYS A 456 -4.52 14.18 22.47
CA LYS A 456 -5.63 14.19 23.44
C LYS A 456 -5.23 13.49 24.74
N ASP A 457 -4.47 12.40 24.65
CA ASP A 457 -3.96 11.70 25.83
C ASP A 457 -3.02 12.60 26.66
N LEU A 458 -2.25 13.49 26.02
CA LEU A 458 -1.44 14.51 26.71
C LEU A 458 -2.30 15.62 27.34
N ASP A 459 -3.36 16.05 26.65
CA ASP A 459 -4.29 17.04 27.18
C ASP A 459 -5.05 16.52 28.41
N GLU A 460 -5.45 15.24 28.38
CA GLU A 460 -6.06 14.54 29.52
C GLU A 460 -5.06 14.35 30.67
N ALA A 461 -3.82 13.94 30.37
CA ALA A 461 -2.77 13.82 31.37
C ALA A 461 -2.46 15.18 32.03
N PHE A 462 -2.31 16.25 31.24
CA PHE A 462 -2.15 17.61 31.72
C PHE A 462 -3.30 17.97 32.68
N LYS A 463 -4.56 17.86 32.24
CA LYS A 463 -5.72 18.24 33.07
C LYS A 463 -5.80 17.50 34.40
N ARG A 464 -5.51 16.20 34.42
CA ARG A 464 -5.48 15.40 35.65
C ARG A 464 -4.30 15.78 36.56
N GLU A 465 -3.16 16.14 35.98
CA GLU A 465 -1.98 16.56 36.74
C GLU A 465 -2.15 17.97 37.34
N LEU A 466 -2.99 18.81 36.74
CA LEU A 466 -3.37 20.13 37.30
C LEU A 466 -3.87 20.00 38.75
N ASP A 467 -4.68 18.97 39.06
CA ASP A 467 -5.16 18.69 40.43
C ASP A 467 -4.05 18.59 41.48
N SER A 468 -2.86 18.16 41.06
CA SER A 468 -1.73 17.90 41.94
C SER A 468 -0.70 19.03 41.99
N LEU A 469 -0.83 20.03 41.11
CA LEU A 469 0.12 21.12 40.98
C LEU A 469 -0.16 22.21 42.05
N ARG A 470 0.80 22.37 42.97
CA ARG A 470 0.87 23.51 43.89
C ARG A 470 1.61 24.64 43.22
N ILE A 471 0.97 25.80 43.05
CA ILE A 471 1.57 26.89 42.30
C ILE A 471 1.51 28.20 43.09
N ASN A 472 2.67 28.86 43.20
CA ASN A 472 2.79 30.17 43.83
C ASN A 472 2.45 31.23 42.79
N VAL A 473 1.37 31.97 43.04
CA VAL A 473 0.90 33.02 42.15
C VAL A 473 0.60 34.25 42.98
N GLU A 474 1.34 35.32 42.73
CA GLU A 474 1.01 36.61 43.32
C GLU A 474 -0.03 37.29 42.44
N ALA A 475 -1.17 37.66 42.99
CA ALA A 475 -2.26 38.27 42.24
C ALA A 475 -2.75 39.56 42.91
N HIS A 476 -3.05 40.57 42.10
CA HIS A 476 -3.48 41.90 42.51
C HIS A 476 -4.76 42.26 41.76
N ALA A 477 -5.87 42.44 42.46
CA ALA A 477 -7.04 43.09 41.88
C ALA A 477 -6.94 44.60 42.11
N GLY A 478 -6.95 45.39 41.05
CA GLY A 478 -6.93 46.85 41.11
C GLY A 478 -8.17 47.45 40.45
N ALA A 479 -8.78 48.43 41.11
CA ALA A 479 -9.80 49.29 40.50
C ALA A 479 -9.11 50.42 39.73
N TYR A 480 -9.35 50.48 38.42
CA TYR A 480 -8.89 51.54 37.51
C TYR A 480 -10.11 52.26 36.96
N ASP A 481 -10.52 53.34 37.64
CA ASP A 481 -11.78 54.05 37.43
C ASP A 481 -13.00 53.12 37.54
N LYS A 482 -13.62 52.78 36.41
CA LYS A 482 -14.79 51.88 36.31
C LYS A 482 -14.42 50.43 36.02
N ASP A 483 -13.15 50.16 35.71
CA ASP A 483 -12.67 48.85 35.27
C ASP A 483 -11.97 48.15 36.44
N VAL A 484 -12.20 46.85 36.59
CA VAL A 484 -11.42 45.99 37.49
C VAL A 484 -10.42 45.21 36.64
N ILE A 485 -9.14 45.27 37.02
CA ILE A 485 -8.06 44.57 36.33
C ILE A 485 -7.32 43.73 37.37
N ILE A 486 -7.15 42.45 37.06
CA ILE A 486 -6.37 41.52 37.89
C ILE A 486 -4.99 41.37 37.25
N GLY A 487 -3.96 41.77 37.99
CA GLY A 487 -2.57 41.50 37.65
C GLY A 487 -2.07 40.23 38.31
N VAL A 488 -1.40 39.38 37.54
CA VAL A 488 -0.86 38.10 37.98
C VAL A 488 0.64 38.09 37.73
N LEU A 489 1.41 37.79 38.78
CA LEU A 489 2.86 37.73 38.78
C LEU A 489 3.33 36.35 39.24
N SER A 490 4.08 35.66 38.39
CA SER A 490 4.69 34.37 38.68
C SER A 490 5.74 34.06 37.62
N ASN A 491 6.81 33.34 37.94
CA ASN A 491 7.80 32.92 36.94
C ASN A 491 7.22 32.02 35.81
N ARG A 492 5.96 31.58 35.95
CA ARG A 492 5.20 30.81 34.96
C ARG A 492 3.77 31.32 34.74
N ALA A 493 3.50 32.60 35.02
CA ALA A 493 2.14 33.15 34.99
C ALA A 493 1.40 32.84 33.66
N CYS A 494 2.06 33.04 32.53
CA CYS A 494 1.49 32.81 31.19
C CYS A 494 1.21 31.32 30.91
N ASP A 495 2.08 30.43 31.37
CA ASP A 495 1.96 28.97 31.18
C ASP A 495 0.79 28.38 31.98
N ILE A 496 0.46 28.99 33.13
CA ILE A 496 -0.61 28.56 34.05
C ILE A 496 -1.98 29.08 33.58
N MET A 497 -2.02 30.37 33.20
CA MET A 497 -3.26 31.07 32.82
C MET A 497 -3.75 30.72 31.41
N ILE A 498 -3.16 29.70 30.77
CA ILE A 498 -3.60 29.17 29.48
C ILE A 498 -4.90 28.37 29.58
N ASP A 499 -5.18 27.78 30.75
CA ASP A 499 -6.39 26.98 30.97
C ASP A 499 -7.48 27.86 31.62
N PRO A 500 -8.67 28.00 31.01
CA PRO A 500 -9.75 28.83 31.54
C PRO A 500 -10.16 28.49 32.98
N ALA A 501 -9.97 27.24 33.41
CA ALA A 501 -10.29 26.83 34.78
C ALA A 501 -9.44 27.58 35.82
N PHE A 502 -8.17 27.88 35.53
CA PHE A 502 -7.29 28.64 36.43
C PHE A 502 -7.72 30.10 36.54
N VAL A 503 -8.10 30.71 35.42
CA VAL A 503 -8.60 32.09 35.37
C VAL A 503 -9.86 32.22 36.23
N LYS A 504 -10.81 31.29 36.04
CA LYS A 504 -12.04 31.22 36.82
C LYS A 504 -11.77 30.97 38.31
N GLY A 505 -10.91 30.01 38.64
CA GLY A 505 -10.54 29.72 40.02
C GLY A 505 -9.92 30.93 40.72
N LEU A 506 -9.04 31.65 40.03
CA LEU A 506 -8.43 32.87 40.56
C LEU A 506 -9.44 33.99 40.78
N THR A 507 -10.37 34.24 39.84
CA THR A 507 -11.41 35.27 40.01
C THR A 507 -12.34 34.98 41.19
N VAL A 508 -12.68 33.70 41.41
CA VAL A 508 -13.46 33.27 42.57
C VAL A 508 -12.67 33.47 43.86
N ALA A 509 -11.39 33.07 43.89
CA ALA A 509 -10.57 33.18 45.09
C ALA A 509 -10.26 34.64 45.49
N LEU A 510 -10.23 35.57 44.52
CA LEU A 510 -10.09 37.00 44.77
C LEU A 510 -11.41 37.72 45.05
N ASP A 511 -12.55 37.02 45.02
CA ASP A 511 -13.90 37.56 45.19
C ASP A 511 -14.20 38.74 44.24
N VAL A 512 -13.79 38.60 42.97
CA VAL A 512 -13.95 39.65 41.94
C VAL A 512 -14.89 39.16 40.84
N ASP A 513 -16.02 39.85 40.66
CA ASP A 513 -16.93 39.60 39.53
C ASP A 513 -16.41 40.25 38.23
N MET A 514 -15.80 39.41 37.39
CA MET A 514 -15.33 39.80 36.06
C MET A 514 -16.35 39.48 34.95
N GLY A 515 -17.55 39.00 35.28
CA GLY A 515 -18.57 38.59 34.32
C GLY A 515 -18.22 37.31 33.54
N ASN A 516 -19.03 36.99 32.53
CA ASN A 516 -18.95 35.69 31.83
C ASN A 516 -17.80 35.56 30.82
N LYS A 517 -17.14 36.67 30.49
CA LYS A 517 -16.05 36.72 29.51
C LYS A 517 -14.97 37.66 30.00
N VAL A 518 -13.75 37.15 29.99
CA VAL A 518 -12.54 37.90 30.35
C VAL A 518 -11.48 37.71 29.28
N ILE A 519 -10.64 38.71 29.11
CA ILE A 519 -9.44 38.67 28.28
C ILE A 519 -8.25 38.45 29.19
N VAL A 520 -7.42 37.48 28.82
CA VAL A 520 -6.14 37.18 29.47
C VAL A 520 -5.02 37.68 28.55
N TYR A 521 -4.33 38.73 28.99
CA TYR A 521 -3.25 39.37 28.25
C TYR A 521 -1.93 39.21 28.96
N ALA A 522 -0.93 38.64 28.29
CA ALA A 522 0.39 38.41 28.85
C ALA A 522 1.41 39.38 28.19
N PRO A 523 1.65 40.57 28.77
CA PRO A 523 2.73 41.45 28.28
C PRO A 523 4.13 40.85 28.48
N MET A 524 4.28 39.94 29.46
CA MET A 524 5.51 39.16 29.70
C MET A 524 5.13 37.73 30.13
N LYS A 525 6.04 36.76 30.04
CA LYS A 525 5.75 35.39 30.50
C LYS A 525 5.42 35.34 31.99
N GLU A 526 6.04 36.25 32.73
CA GLU A 526 5.93 36.33 34.17
C GLU A 526 4.77 37.22 34.66
N LEU A 527 4.11 37.93 33.75
CA LEU A 527 3.12 38.96 34.05
C LEU A 527 1.90 38.81 33.16
N VAL A 528 0.76 38.54 33.77
CA VAL A 528 -0.52 38.36 33.07
C VAL A 528 -1.53 39.36 33.63
N LEU A 529 -2.33 39.95 32.75
CA LEU A 529 -3.48 40.78 33.07
C LEU A 529 -4.75 40.02 32.71
N ILE A 530 -5.72 40.02 33.62
CA ILE A 530 -7.07 39.53 33.38
C ILE A 530 -8.00 40.72 33.50
N TYR A 531 -8.74 41.02 32.43
CA TYR A 531 -9.61 42.19 32.35
C TYR A 531 -10.86 41.88 31.53
N ARG A 532 -11.90 42.71 31.65
CA ARG A 532 -13.11 42.58 30.84
C ARG A 532 -12.92 43.20 29.46
N GLU A 533 -13.57 42.65 28.44
CA GLU A 533 -13.47 43.15 27.06
C GLU A 533 -13.81 44.65 26.90
N ASP A 534 -14.64 45.20 27.79
CA ASP A 534 -15.04 46.61 27.81
C ASP A 534 -14.06 47.56 28.55
N ALA A 535 -12.93 47.05 29.05
CA ALA A 535 -11.92 47.85 29.74
C ALA A 535 -11.23 48.85 28.79
N THR A 536 -10.97 50.06 29.30
CA THR A 536 -10.35 51.11 28.47
C THR A 536 -8.84 50.90 28.31
N LEU A 537 -8.31 51.25 27.13
CA LEU A 537 -6.87 51.12 26.82
C LEU A 537 -5.99 51.95 27.77
N GLU A 538 -6.47 53.11 28.23
CA GLU A 538 -5.77 53.94 29.22
C GLU A 538 -5.63 53.20 30.56
N ASN A 539 -6.70 52.57 31.04
CA ASN A 539 -6.69 51.78 32.27
C ASN A 539 -5.78 50.55 32.17
N LEU A 540 -5.79 49.86 31.02
CA LEU A 540 -4.88 48.75 30.77
C LEU A 540 -3.42 49.19 30.79
N ASN A 541 -3.08 50.32 30.16
CA ASN A 541 -1.71 50.85 30.18
C ASN A 541 -1.26 51.25 31.59
N MET A 542 -2.16 51.84 32.40
CA MET A 542 -1.88 52.15 33.80
C MET A 542 -1.63 50.88 34.62
N ALA A 543 -2.45 49.85 34.43
CA ALA A 543 -2.28 48.56 35.10
C ALA A 543 -0.98 47.85 34.72
N VAL A 544 -0.60 47.85 33.44
CA VAL A 544 0.70 47.33 32.97
C VAL A 544 1.85 48.05 33.68
N MET A 545 1.83 49.39 33.74
CA MET A 545 2.88 50.18 34.38
C MET A 545 2.97 49.92 35.90
N ASP A 546 1.84 49.83 36.58
CA ASP A 546 1.79 49.48 38.01
C ASP A 546 2.39 48.10 38.27
N LEU A 547 2.02 47.10 37.48
CA LEU A 547 2.51 45.73 37.65
C LEU A 547 3.97 45.56 37.24
N GLN A 548 4.43 46.27 36.21
CA GLN A 548 5.86 46.34 35.87
C GLN A 548 6.66 46.97 36.99
N ASN A 549 6.15 48.02 37.65
CA ASN A 549 6.78 48.63 38.82
C ASN A 549 6.83 47.68 40.02
N ILE A 550 5.79 46.86 40.23
CA ILE A 550 5.78 45.82 41.27
C ILE A 550 6.81 44.72 40.94
N ALA A 551 6.80 44.22 39.70
CA ALA A 551 7.72 43.19 39.22
C ALA A 551 9.19 43.66 39.30
N MET A 552 9.50 44.91 38.94
CA MET A 552 10.86 45.47 39.04
C MET A 552 11.38 45.61 40.48
N LYS A 553 10.47 45.73 41.45
CA LYS A 553 10.82 45.86 42.89
C LYS A 553 10.90 44.50 43.59
N LYS A 554 10.53 43.41 42.92
CA LYS A 554 10.47 42.06 43.49
C LYS A 554 11.40 41.12 42.72
N ASP A 555 12.06 40.24 43.45
CA ASP A 555 12.72 39.09 42.82
C ASP A 555 11.66 38.02 42.57
N VAL A 556 11.09 37.99 41.37
CA VAL A 556 10.10 36.98 40.95
C VAL A 556 10.65 35.54 40.97
N ASN A 557 11.96 35.37 41.19
CA ASN A 557 12.59 34.06 41.42
C ASN A 557 12.61 33.65 42.90
N GLN A 558 12.35 34.56 43.84
CA GLN A 558 12.26 34.23 45.26
C GLN A 558 10.84 33.79 45.60
N THR A 559 10.67 32.49 45.78
CA THR A 559 9.48 31.91 46.40
C THR A 559 9.44 32.31 47.87
N ALA A 560 8.65 33.32 48.22
CA ALA A 560 8.35 33.61 49.62
C ALA A 560 7.40 32.53 50.16
N LEU A 561 7.97 31.44 50.69
CA LEU A 561 7.23 30.38 51.40
C LEU A 561 6.64 30.85 52.75
N ASP A 562 6.95 32.08 53.18
CA ASP A 562 6.67 32.58 54.54
C ASP A 562 5.47 33.53 54.63
N TYR A 563 4.70 33.74 53.55
CA TYR A 563 3.51 34.57 53.57
C TYR A 563 2.30 33.85 52.94
N ILE A 564 1.28 33.63 53.78
CA ILE A 564 -0.16 33.59 53.45
C ILE A 564 -0.83 32.20 53.24
N GLU A 565 -2.13 32.26 53.52
CA GLU A 565 -3.23 31.29 53.50
C GLU A 565 -3.35 30.49 52.20
N VAL A 566 -3.80 29.24 52.36
CA VAL A 566 -4.01 28.28 51.27
C VAL A 566 -5.46 28.35 50.82
N PHE A 567 -5.68 28.61 49.53
CA PHE A 567 -7.01 28.53 48.91
C PHE A 567 -7.13 27.20 48.16
N ASP A 568 -8.06 26.36 48.60
CA ASP A 568 -8.51 25.20 47.85
C ASP A 568 -9.63 25.66 46.90
N LEU A 569 -9.50 25.35 45.61
CA LEU A 569 -10.45 25.80 44.61
C LEU A 569 -11.57 24.78 44.46
N ASP A 570 -12.75 25.07 45.01
CA ASP A 570 -13.90 24.14 44.99
C ASP A 570 -14.34 23.71 43.57
N GLU A 571 -14.02 24.50 42.53
CA GLU A 571 -14.40 24.23 41.13
C GLU A 571 -13.21 24.11 40.15
N ALA A 572 -11.97 24.30 40.60
CA ALA A 572 -10.79 24.25 39.73
C ALA A 572 -9.70 23.32 40.27
N HIS A 573 -9.14 22.53 39.37
CA HIS A 573 -8.16 21.50 39.63
C HIS A 573 -6.77 22.10 39.94
N GLY A 574 -6.55 22.72 41.12
CA GLY A 574 -5.26 23.27 41.53
C GLY A 574 -5.24 24.01 42.88
N ILE A 575 -4.05 24.18 43.49
CA ILE A 575 -3.86 24.91 44.77
C ILE A 575 -3.09 26.21 44.53
N PHE A 576 -3.68 27.37 44.88
CA PHE A 576 -3.00 28.68 44.83
C PHE A 576 -2.51 29.13 46.21
N ASN A 577 -1.31 29.72 46.22
CA ASN A 577 -0.88 30.62 47.29
C ASN A 577 -1.08 32.06 46.81
N ILE A 578 -2.15 32.72 47.25
CA ILE A 578 -2.52 34.07 46.82
C ILE A 578 -1.93 35.09 47.80
N ILE A 579 -1.08 35.99 47.31
CA ILE A 579 -0.56 37.11 48.09
C ILE A 579 -1.25 38.39 47.60
N SER A 580 -2.33 38.80 48.27
CA SER A 580 -2.98 40.10 48.03
C SER A 580 -2.12 41.21 48.63
N LEU A 581 -1.72 42.21 47.83
CA LEU A 581 -1.13 43.43 48.39
C LEU A 581 -2.22 44.29 49.04
N PRO A 582 -1.91 45.05 50.11
CA PRO A 582 -2.85 45.96 50.73
C PRO A 582 -3.30 47.04 49.75
N ASP A 583 -4.57 47.45 49.87
CA ASP A 583 -5.18 48.49 49.03
C ASP A 583 -4.30 49.74 48.94
N LYS A 584 -4.14 50.29 47.73
CA LYS A 584 -3.57 51.64 47.57
C LYS A 584 -4.46 52.60 48.38
N PRO A 585 -3.89 53.52 49.19
CA PRO A 585 -4.69 54.53 49.86
C PRO A 585 -5.45 55.33 48.81
N ILE A 586 -6.77 55.34 48.94
CA ILE A 586 -7.67 56.18 48.15
C ILE A 586 -7.13 57.60 48.29
N ASN A 587 -6.77 58.22 47.17
CA ASN A 587 -6.40 59.63 47.16
C ASN A 587 -7.68 60.41 47.51
N GLU A 588 -7.83 60.86 48.76
CA GLU A 588 -9.01 61.54 49.32
C GLU A 588 -9.33 62.92 48.69
N ASN A 589 -8.96 63.17 47.42
CA ASN A 589 -9.29 64.40 46.71
C ASN A 589 -10.12 64.17 45.43
N ALA A 590 -10.78 63.02 45.31
CA ALA A 590 -11.84 62.79 44.31
C ALA A 590 -13.15 62.45 45.01
N GLU A 591 -13.63 63.37 45.86
CA GLU A 591 -15.03 63.36 46.29
C GLU A 591 -15.95 63.77 45.13
N GLU A 592 -17.15 63.18 45.13
CA GLU A 592 -18.32 63.40 44.28
C GLU A 592 -18.30 62.71 42.90
N ILE A 593 -18.87 61.49 42.84
CA ILE A 593 -20.24 61.26 42.33
C ILE A 593 -20.72 59.84 42.65
N ALA A 594 -21.90 59.81 43.30
CA ALA A 594 -22.93 58.76 43.33
C ALA A 594 -22.63 57.40 43.97
N SER A 595 -23.01 57.32 45.25
CA SER A 595 -23.65 56.15 45.84
C SER A 595 -24.84 55.68 44.99
N VAL A 596 -24.81 54.46 44.48
CA VAL A 596 -26.00 53.69 44.13
C VAL A 596 -25.82 52.29 44.69
N GLU A 597 -26.66 51.95 45.66
CA GLU A 597 -26.84 50.59 46.16
C GLU A 597 -27.21 49.65 44.99
N ALA A 598 -26.46 48.57 44.81
CA ALA A 598 -26.86 47.45 43.97
C ALA A 598 -27.52 46.36 44.84
N PRO A 599 -28.64 45.77 44.39
CA PRO A 599 -29.45 44.83 45.17
C PRO A 599 -28.80 43.44 45.26
N ALA A 600 -29.08 42.74 46.35
CA ALA A 600 -28.81 41.32 46.50
C ALA A 600 -29.43 40.52 45.34
N TYR A 601 -28.59 39.81 44.57
CA TYR A 601 -29.02 38.78 43.64
C TYR A 601 -28.26 37.49 43.91
N ASP A 602 -29.03 36.53 44.40
CA ASP A 602 -28.70 35.12 44.48
C ASP A 602 -28.83 34.53 43.06
N LYS A 603 -27.72 34.05 42.48
CA LYS A 603 -27.59 33.05 41.39
C LYS A 603 -26.14 32.98 40.90
N THR A 604 -25.51 31.83 41.13
CA THR A 604 -24.29 31.37 40.43
C THR A 604 -24.46 31.42 38.90
N PRO A 605 -23.61 32.14 38.16
CA PRO A 605 -23.51 32.00 36.71
C PRO A 605 -22.52 30.90 36.32
N VAL A 606 -22.89 30.11 35.32
CA VAL A 606 -22.00 29.18 34.62
C VAL A 606 -21.27 29.98 33.53
N MET A 607 -19.94 30.08 33.63
CA MET A 607 -19.04 30.63 32.61
C MET A 607 -18.69 29.53 31.60
N ASP A 608 -19.07 29.69 30.33
CA ASP A 608 -18.83 28.67 29.30
C ASP A 608 -17.66 28.98 28.34
N ASP A 609 -17.15 30.21 28.20
CA ASP A 609 -16.01 30.48 27.30
C ASP A 609 -15.16 31.70 27.70
N ALA A 610 -13.84 31.52 27.89
CA ALA A 610 -12.85 32.60 27.97
C ALA A 610 -12.08 32.66 26.63
N GLU A 611 -12.03 33.84 26.01
CA GLU A 611 -11.33 34.06 24.74
C GLU A 611 -9.94 34.64 25.03
N ILE A 612 -8.89 33.84 24.78
CA ILE A 612 -7.50 34.24 25.01
C ILE A 612 -6.99 34.95 23.74
N ILE A 613 -6.79 36.26 23.82
CA ILE A 613 -6.17 37.07 22.76
C ILE A 613 -4.74 37.43 23.20
N ILE A 614 -3.74 36.84 22.55
CA ILE A 614 -2.33 37.17 22.77
C ILE A 614 -1.87 38.10 21.65
N ASP A 615 -1.84 39.41 21.91
CA ASP A 615 -1.33 40.41 20.95
C ASP A 615 0.06 40.90 21.36
N SER A 616 1.04 40.75 20.48
CA SER A 616 2.46 41.05 20.76
C SER A 616 2.97 42.32 20.06
N LYS A 617 2.11 43.29 19.70
CA LYS A 617 2.55 44.55 19.08
C LYS A 617 2.28 45.79 19.94
N PRO A 618 3.27 46.67 20.15
CA PRO A 618 3.00 48.04 20.62
C PRO A 618 2.33 48.85 19.50
N SER A 619 1.33 49.66 19.86
CA SER A 619 0.56 50.48 18.94
C SER A 619 1.43 51.53 18.24
N THR A 620 1.52 51.47 16.91
CA THR A 620 2.03 52.58 16.09
C THR A 620 0.89 53.50 15.69
N ALA A 621 0.95 54.74 16.16
CA ALA A 621 0.09 55.83 15.71
C ALA A 621 0.42 56.26 14.27
N VAL A 622 -0.61 56.79 13.61
CA VAL A 622 -0.66 57.59 12.36
C VAL A 622 -0.71 56.81 11.03
N LYS A 623 -1.92 56.83 10.44
CA LYS A 623 -2.23 56.42 9.07
C LYS A 623 -1.72 57.44 8.02
N ASN A 624 -1.14 56.87 6.97
CA ASN A 624 -1.37 57.10 5.53
C ASN A 624 -1.31 58.51 4.91
N THR A 625 -0.36 58.64 3.97
CA THR A 625 -0.61 58.91 2.54
C THR A 625 0.58 58.28 1.82
N GLU A 626 0.43 57.32 0.91
CA GLU A 626 0.01 57.57 -0.48
C GLU A 626 -0.53 56.31 -1.18
N GLN A 627 -1.42 56.62 -2.13
CA GLN A 627 -2.17 55.74 -3.01
C GLN A 627 -1.36 55.28 -4.22
N SER A 628 -1.56 54.01 -4.59
CA SER A 628 -1.92 53.56 -5.96
C SER A 628 -1.09 54.00 -7.17
N SER A 629 -0.44 53.03 -7.84
CA SER A 629 -0.59 52.76 -9.29
C SER A 629 0.17 51.46 -9.63
N MET A 630 -0.52 50.44 -10.17
CA MET A 630 -0.56 50.09 -11.61
C MET A 630 0.84 49.98 -12.25
N ASP A 631 1.32 48.76 -12.48
CA ASP A 631 1.22 48.06 -13.78
C ASP A 631 2.36 47.04 -13.99
N ARG A 632 1.97 45.86 -14.48
CA ARG A 632 2.61 44.98 -15.48
C ARG A 632 4.12 44.72 -15.41
N PHE A 633 4.51 43.44 -15.38
CA PHE A 633 4.98 42.72 -16.57
C PHE A 633 5.29 41.25 -16.25
N GLU A 634 4.81 40.35 -17.12
CA GLU A 634 5.30 38.98 -17.28
C GLU A 634 6.75 39.01 -17.81
N GLU A 635 7.62 38.10 -17.36
CA GLU A 635 8.20 36.99 -18.15
C GLU A 635 9.54 36.49 -17.58
N LYS A 636 9.65 35.14 -17.55
CA LYS A 636 10.84 34.27 -17.65
C LYS A 636 12.23 34.90 -17.56
N VAL A 637 13.08 34.30 -16.71
CA VAL A 637 14.44 33.86 -17.11
C VAL A 637 14.78 32.54 -16.37
N LYS A 638 15.27 31.58 -17.17
CA LYS A 638 15.90 30.31 -16.80
C LYS A 638 17.34 30.52 -16.33
N ASP A 639 17.88 29.48 -15.69
CA ASP A 639 19.30 29.14 -15.55
C ASP A 639 20.10 29.89 -14.46
N ASP A 640 20.42 29.18 -13.36
CA ASP A 640 21.79 28.67 -13.08
C ASP A 640 21.94 28.24 -11.59
N ASN A 641 21.80 26.93 -11.34
CA ASN A 641 22.68 26.06 -10.54
C ASN A 641 22.03 24.70 -10.25
#